data_AF-A0A6I4M4G5-F1
#
_entry.id   AF-A0A6I4M4G5-F1
#
_cell.length_a   1.000
_cell.length_b   1.000
_cell.length_c   1.000
_cell.angle_alpha   90.00
_cell.angle_beta   90.00
_cell.angle_gamma   90.00
#
_symmetry.space_group_name_H-M   'P 1'
#
loop_
_entity.id
_entity.type
_entity.pdbx_description
1 polymer ?
#
loop_
_entity_poly.entity_id
_entity_poly.type
_entity_poly.pdbx_seq_one_letter_code
_entity_poly.pdbx_strand_id
1 'polypeptide(L)'
;MARKPPFSYQWQPGVLLRATTAPDGIGDLLATLDDFDDPEQGRDWLAEVWRDGRARDALEVASPVLVARVQDVLEGRCRQQRRVRRVVLSVASYLLRWQRRPTPFGLFAGVAPAHVGDTARVSWGTKHLTAVRPDADWLADIIDRLHHCPELLRRLPVVANDTAQVRGDRLVILGDSSEQLAPLETSVRLTRPLEAALETARRPVRFGVLRDRLAAEFSSAAVGRIEAMLTGLVSQNVLISSLRAPMTQPDALGHLCRELRGANADTIDLVQRLYELNEELGIDAPPTPWRAHAQLAERMRTLSAAAPVPLIVDTALDCQVQIPEQVAREAHDAAGVLYRLTPQPFGYQHWRDYHGRFRERYGAGAVVPLTELVADSELGLPAGYLGSAHGRPRRPLTDRDEKLLALVQQALLDGDDEIVLTEQLIEDLAVGDGDDIIPVPRAELAVEIHARSVEALTRGSFRLVVTGTPRPGSSMAGRFAHLLPQADRSDLEATYRAGVPEAISAQLSFAPRRRRNENISRTPQLLPYVIVLSEHRADRACVIGLDDLAVTADARQFFLIQLSTGRRVEPRVVHALEAGVHTPPLARFIAEITTARCAVYKAFDFGAAAHLPYLPRVRYRRTILAPARWLLTASDLPGRHATMAEWEAELRTWQARLRVGDRVTMVDDGQRLPLDLGHRVHRALLRTRLDSTRQLELREAPSPDDLGWIGKRAHELLFPLALAEGTTAQPAVLVRRSASPIGIEAHLPGRSNVLCADINAHPMRYNDILTTHLPNLLQILAPQPQWWFRRHRRMAHPEDDQYLALYLQLTDAAMYGRVAAAVHDWAADLHRRRLLADISFTTYRPQTGRYGHGSAMHAAHAVFATDSSAALAQLNAANRSGIEPQVLAAVSMIDLALSFTASPGQCFDWLIQHLPRDAGPIDRSLAQQCHDLAAALTEPDADAAAIRPLPGGPDLISAWTARRIALTNYRAALKSQRDPLTVLRSLLHLHHVRAVGVDPDLERLTGHLVRSAALRRISMAGSAR
;
A
#
# COMPACT_ATOMS: atom_id res chain seq x y z
N MET A 1 -8.57 -20.64 28.05
CA MET A 1 -9.52 -19.59 27.61
C MET A 1 -8.91 -18.97 26.37
N ALA A 2 -9.57 -19.07 25.20
CA ALA A 2 -9.04 -18.50 23.95
C ALA A 2 -8.92 -16.97 24.07
N ARG A 3 -7.74 -16.43 23.77
CA ARG A 3 -7.48 -14.99 23.79
C ARG A 3 -8.21 -14.40 22.57
N LYS A 4 -9.39 -13.79 22.78
CA LYS A 4 -10.12 -13.12 21.69
C LYS A 4 -9.20 -12.08 21.05
N PRO A 5 -9.18 -11.97 19.70
CA PRO A 5 -8.39 -10.93 19.05
C PRO A 5 -8.84 -9.56 19.58
N PRO A 6 -7.91 -8.60 19.73
CA PRO A 6 -8.24 -7.26 20.25
C PRO A 6 -9.12 -6.44 19.30
N PHE A 7 -9.43 -6.97 18.12
CA PHE A 7 -10.31 -6.37 17.13
C PHE A 7 -11.28 -7.37 16.51
N SER A 8 -12.42 -6.86 16.05
CA SER A 8 -13.43 -7.62 15.32
C SER A 8 -13.83 -6.88 14.03
N TYR A 9 -13.97 -7.63 12.95
CA TYR A 9 -14.62 -7.16 11.73
C TYR A 9 -16.13 -7.38 11.76
N GLN A 10 -16.85 -6.74 10.88
CA GLN A 10 -18.24 -7.04 10.55
C GLN A 10 -18.34 -7.04 9.02
N TRP A 11 -19.07 -8.01 8.47
CA TRP A 11 -19.41 -7.91 7.06
C TRP A 11 -20.32 -6.72 6.86
N GLN A 12 -20.20 -6.09 5.70
CA GLN A 12 -21.02 -4.95 5.31
C GLN A 12 -22.04 -5.40 4.26
N PRO A 13 -23.15 -4.65 4.09
CA PRO A 13 -23.98 -4.74 2.89
C PRO A 13 -23.16 -4.55 1.61
N GLY A 14 -23.73 -4.91 0.46
CA GLY A 14 -23.05 -4.78 -0.84
C GLY A 14 -22.13 -5.96 -1.19
N VAL A 15 -22.51 -7.19 -0.80
CA VAL A 15 -21.83 -8.42 -1.27
C VAL A 15 -22.06 -8.56 -2.78
N LEU A 16 -21.00 -8.81 -3.54
CA LEU A 16 -21.07 -8.95 -4.99
C LEU A 16 -20.83 -10.40 -5.41
N LEU A 17 -21.75 -10.97 -6.19
CA LEU A 17 -21.54 -12.23 -6.90
C LEU A 17 -20.84 -11.97 -8.24
N ARG A 18 -19.86 -12.81 -8.53
CA ARG A 18 -19.27 -13.02 -9.85
C ARG A 18 -19.54 -14.45 -10.25
N ALA A 19 -20.06 -14.68 -11.45
CA ALA A 19 -20.37 -16.04 -11.89
C ALA A 19 -20.37 -16.16 -13.41
N THR A 20 -20.23 -17.40 -13.86
CA THR A 20 -20.25 -17.73 -15.28
C THR A 20 -21.65 -17.64 -15.87
N THR A 21 -21.73 -17.18 -17.11
CA THR A 21 -22.96 -17.12 -17.92
C THR A 21 -23.11 -18.34 -18.82
N ALA A 22 -22.30 -19.38 -18.59
CA ALA A 22 -22.23 -20.57 -19.44
C ALA A 22 -23.63 -21.20 -19.60
N PRO A 23 -24.15 -21.35 -20.83
CA PRO A 23 -25.43 -21.99 -21.03
C PRO A 23 -25.34 -23.49 -20.68
N ASP A 24 -26.47 -24.07 -20.29
CA ASP A 24 -26.56 -25.50 -20.05
C ASP A 24 -26.23 -26.26 -21.35
N GLY A 25 -25.47 -27.36 -21.24
CA GLY A 25 -25.01 -28.18 -22.37
C GLY A 25 -23.71 -27.74 -23.04
N ILE A 26 -23.16 -26.54 -22.76
CA ILE A 26 -21.87 -26.13 -23.34
C ILE A 26 -20.68 -26.98 -22.86
N GLY A 27 -20.86 -27.64 -21.71
CA GLY A 27 -19.97 -28.68 -21.17
C GLY A 27 -19.82 -29.88 -22.09
N ASP A 28 -20.93 -30.30 -22.68
CA ASP A 28 -21.02 -31.52 -23.47
C ASP A 28 -20.27 -31.39 -24.80
N LEU A 29 -20.18 -30.15 -25.34
CA LEU A 29 -19.39 -29.86 -26.53
C LEU A 29 -17.91 -30.22 -26.37
N LEU A 30 -17.32 -30.14 -25.18
CA LEU A 30 -15.93 -30.57 -24.99
C LEU A 30 -15.79 -32.08 -24.94
N ALA A 31 -16.83 -32.78 -24.49
CA ALA A 31 -16.84 -34.24 -24.37
C ALA A 31 -16.94 -34.94 -25.74
N THR A 32 -17.37 -34.25 -26.80
CA THR A 32 -17.43 -34.80 -28.17
C THR A 32 -16.08 -34.75 -28.92
N LEU A 33 -15.03 -34.18 -28.31
CA LEU A 33 -13.71 -34.05 -28.93
C LEU A 33 -12.82 -35.25 -28.62
N ASP A 34 -12.93 -36.31 -29.44
CA ASP A 34 -12.20 -37.58 -29.27
C ASP A 34 -10.72 -37.51 -29.73
N ASP A 35 -10.45 -37.19 -31.00
CA ASP A 35 -9.08 -37.03 -31.53
C ASP A 35 -8.83 -35.67 -32.17
N PHE A 36 -8.36 -34.71 -31.36
CA PHE A 36 -8.02 -33.36 -31.82
C PHE A 36 -6.71 -33.27 -32.62
N ASP A 37 -5.95 -34.37 -32.72
CA ASP A 37 -4.75 -34.44 -33.57
C ASP A 37 -5.13 -34.72 -35.04
N ASP A 38 -6.30 -35.30 -35.31
CA ASP A 38 -6.88 -35.44 -36.64
C ASP A 38 -7.51 -34.09 -37.11
N PRO A 39 -7.02 -33.49 -38.22
CA PRO A 39 -7.55 -32.23 -38.70
C PRO A 39 -9.00 -32.28 -39.18
N GLU A 40 -9.52 -33.45 -39.60
CA GLU A 40 -10.92 -33.58 -40.02
C GLU A 40 -11.85 -33.60 -38.81
N GLN A 41 -11.57 -34.44 -37.82
CA GLN A 41 -12.32 -34.44 -36.55
C GLN A 41 -12.25 -33.09 -35.84
N GLY A 42 -11.08 -32.45 -35.82
CA GLY A 42 -10.94 -31.10 -35.26
C GLY A 42 -11.80 -30.06 -35.99
N ARG A 43 -11.98 -30.20 -37.31
CA ARG A 43 -12.86 -29.32 -38.10
C ARG A 43 -14.34 -29.62 -37.83
N ASP A 44 -14.72 -30.88 -37.73
CA ASP A 44 -16.09 -31.29 -37.44
C ASP A 44 -16.53 -30.82 -36.05
N TRP A 45 -15.64 -30.96 -35.06
CA TRP A 45 -15.85 -30.41 -33.72
C TRP A 45 -16.00 -28.90 -33.72
N LEU A 46 -15.12 -28.18 -34.43
CA LEU A 46 -15.26 -26.72 -34.59
C LEU A 46 -16.59 -26.36 -35.25
N ALA A 47 -17.07 -27.15 -36.22
CA ALA A 47 -18.34 -26.92 -36.89
C ALA A 47 -19.51 -27.12 -35.94
N GLU A 48 -19.45 -28.13 -35.07
CA GLU A 48 -20.44 -28.35 -34.00
C GLU A 48 -20.50 -27.17 -33.04
N VAL A 49 -19.35 -26.71 -32.52
CA VAL A 49 -19.26 -25.53 -31.66
C VAL A 49 -19.81 -24.28 -32.37
N TRP A 50 -19.55 -24.13 -33.68
CA TRP A 50 -20.03 -22.99 -34.48
C TRP A 50 -21.53 -22.99 -34.73
N ARG A 51 -22.22 -24.14 -34.65
CA ARG A 51 -23.68 -24.20 -34.73
C ARG A 51 -24.32 -23.53 -33.51
N ASP A 52 -23.67 -23.54 -32.35
CA ASP A 52 -24.09 -22.72 -31.21
C ASP A 52 -23.68 -21.27 -31.42
N GLY A 53 -24.64 -20.46 -31.89
CA GLY A 53 -24.43 -19.03 -32.10
C GLY A 53 -23.93 -18.28 -30.86
N ARG A 54 -24.19 -18.78 -29.63
CA ARG A 54 -23.74 -18.14 -28.39
C ARG A 54 -22.22 -18.28 -28.20
N ALA A 55 -21.64 -19.42 -28.59
CA ALA A 55 -20.19 -19.65 -28.53
C ALA A 55 -19.44 -18.73 -29.50
N ARG A 56 -19.95 -18.61 -30.72
CA ARG A 56 -19.43 -17.64 -31.69
C ARG A 56 -19.51 -16.21 -31.15
N ASP A 57 -20.67 -15.82 -30.62
CA ASP A 57 -20.92 -14.48 -30.12
C ASP A 57 -19.98 -14.14 -28.92
N ALA A 58 -19.78 -15.05 -27.98
CA ALA A 58 -18.84 -14.88 -26.86
C ALA A 58 -17.37 -14.81 -27.32
N LEU A 59 -16.98 -15.63 -28.30
CA LEU A 59 -15.64 -15.60 -28.88
C LEU A 59 -15.38 -14.32 -29.68
N GLU A 60 -16.38 -13.80 -30.38
CA GLU A 60 -16.26 -12.53 -31.13
C GLU A 60 -15.96 -11.36 -30.18
N VAL A 61 -16.60 -11.31 -29.01
CA VAL A 61 -16.33 -10.29 -27.99
C VAL A 61 -14.90 -10.36 -27.45
N ALA A 62 -14.35 -11.57 -27.31
CA ALA A 62 -13.03 -11.76 -26.70
C ALA A 62 -11.88 -11.76 -27.70
N SER A 63 -12.08 -12.32 -28.89
CA SER A 63 -11.04 -12.57 -29.89
C SER A 63 -11.63 -12.75 -31.31
N PRO A 64 -11.94 -11.64 -32.01
CA PRO A 64 -12.33 -11.67 -33.42
C PRO A 64 -11.29 -12.37 -34.32
N VAL A 65 -10.01 -12.24 -33.97
CA VAL A 65 -8.92 -12.93 -34.66
C VAL A 65 -9.08 -14.44 -34.57
N LEU A 66 -9.49 -14.99 -33.41
CA LEU A 66 -9.75 -16.42 -33.28
C LEU A 66 -10.99 -16.83 -34.07
N VAL A 67 -12.04 -16.02 -34.08
CA VAL A 67 -13.25 -16.26 -34.90
C VAL A 67 -12.90 -16.38 -36.38
N ALA A 68 -12.12 -15.43 -36.92
CA ALA A 68 -11.66 -15.47 -38.31
C ALA A 68 -10.82 -16.74 -38.61
N ARG A 69 -9.98 -17.16 -37.66
CA ARG A 69 -9.20 -18.40 -37.80
C ARG A 69 -10.05 -19.66 -37.79
N VAL A 70 -11.13 -19.70 -37.01
CA VAL A 70 -12.07 -20.81 -37.05
C VAL A 70 -12.79 -20.84 -38.39
N GLN A 71 -13.26 -19.69 -38.89
CA GLN A 71 -13.87 -19.59 -40.22
C GLN A 71 -12.94 -20.10 -41.33
N ASP A 72 -11.66 -19.70 -41.32
CA ASP A 72 -10.64 -20.21 -42.26
C ASP A 72 -10.51 -21.75 -42.24
N VAL A 73 -10.63 -22.37 -41.06
CA VAL A 73 -10.61 -23.83 -40.92
C VAL A 73 -11.90 -24.45 -41.46
N LEU A 74 -13.05 -23.89 -41.09
CA LEU A 74 -14.38 -24.38 -41.49
C LEU A 74 -14.64 -24.25 -43.00
N GLU A 75 -14.06 -23.24 -43.66
CA GLU A 75 -14.16 -23.04 -45.10
C GLU A 75 -13.04 -23.78 -45.87
N GLY A 76 -12.18 -24.51 -45.16
CA GLY A 76 -11.11 -25.30 -45.76
C GLY A 76 -9.94 -24.49 -46.34
N ARG A 77 -9.84 -23.19 -46.00
CA ARG A 77 -8.72 -22.30 -46.34
C ARG A 77 -7.47 -22.61 -45.50
N CYS A 78 -7.64 -23.21 -44.31
CA CYS A 78 -6.54 -23.69 -43.47
C CYS A 78 -6.61 -25.21 -43.25
N ARG A 79 -5.78 -25.97 -43.97
CA ARG A 79 -5.72 -27.45 -43.89
C ARG A 79 -4.51 -28.01 -43.13
N GLN A 80 -3.58 -27.14 -42.71
CA GLN A 80 -2.37 -27.58 -42.01
C GLN A 80 -2.73 -28.10 -40.61
N GLN A 81 -2.49 -29.39 -40.36
CA GLN A 81 -2.80 -30.10 -39.11
C GLN A 81 -2.40 -29.29 -37.86
N ARG A 82 -1.14 -28.82 -37.81
CA ARG A 82 -0.62 -28.03 -36.68
C ARG A 82 -1.41 -26.74 -36.41
N ARG A 83 -1.93 -26.08 -37.46
CA ARG A 83 -2.73 -24.86 -37.32
C ARG A 83 -4.14 -25.18 -36.84
N VAL A 84 -4.78 -26.20 -37.41
CA VAL A 84 -6.10 -26.68 -36.98
C VAL A 84 -6.07 -27.04 -35.50
N ARG A 85 -5.09 -27.86 -35.09
CA ARG A 85 -4.87 -28.24 -33.68
C ARG A 85 -4.76 -27.03 -32.75
N ARG A 86 -4.01 -25.99 -33.16
CA ARG A 86 -3.86 -24.76 -32.34
C ARG A 86 -5.18 -24.01 -32.20
N VAL A 87 -5.99 -23.94 -33.25
CA VAL A 87 -7.32 -23.31 -33.22
C VAL A 87 -8.25 -24.09 -32.30
N VAL A 88 -8.31 -25.42 -32.45
CA VAL A 88 -9.11 -26.32 -31.60
C VAL A 88 -8.78 -26.13 -30.11
N LEU A 89 -7.50 -26.20 -29.74
CA LEU A 89 -7.08 -26.01 -28.35
C LEU A 89 -7.38 -24.60 -27.82
N SER A 90 -7.30 -23.58 -28.67
CA SER A 90 -7.64 -22.21 -28.28
C SER A 90 -9.14 -22.08 -27.98
N VAL A 91 -10.00 -22.60 -28.85
CA VAL A 91 -11.46 -22.62 -28.64
C VAL A 91 -11.81 -23.43 -27.39
N ALA A 92 -11.21 -24.61 -27.21
CA ALA A 92 -11.42 -25.44 -26.02
C ALA A 92 -11.05 -24.71 -24.72
N SER A 93 -9.95 -23.95 -24.73
CA SER A 93 -9.55 -23.11 -23.59
C SER A 93 -10.59 -22.04 -23.25
N TYR A 94 -11.21 -21.41 -24.26
CA TYR A 94 -12.30 -20.45 -24.05
C TYR A 94 -13.59 -21.11 -23.54
N LEU A 95 -13.95 -22.31 -24.02
CA LEU A 95 -15.10 -23.04 -23.51
C LEU A 95 -14.91 -23.44 -22.04
N LEU A 96 -13.71 -23.91 -21.67
CA LEU A 96 -13.35 -24.20 -20.28
C LEU A 96 -13.39 -22.95 -19.40
N ARG A 97 -12.86 -21.84 -19.92
CA ARG A 97 -12.98 -20.54 -19.24
C ARG A 97 -14.45 -20.21 -18.99
N TRP A 98 -15.31 -20.36 -19.99
CA TRP A 98 -16.71 -20.04 -19.87
C TRP A 98 -17.37 -20.85 -18.77
N GLN A 99 -17.14 -22.15 -18.74
CA GLN A 99 -17.77 -23.03 -17.76
C GLN A 99 -17.25 -22.81 -16.34
N ARG A 100 -15.95 -22.58 -16.19
CA ARG A 100 -15.26 -22.81 -14.91
C ARG A 100 -14.56 -21.58 -14.31
N ARG A 101 -14.61 -20.41 -14.96
CA ARG A 101 -13.94 -19.19 -14.45
C ARG A 101 -14.93 -18.05 -14.20
N PRO A 102 -15.20 -17.68 -12.94
CA PRO A 102 -16.18 -16.64 -12.61
C PRO A 102 -15.68 -15.21 -12.84
N THR A 103 -14.42 -15.00 -13.21
CA THR A 103 -13.85 -13.65 -13.41
C THR A 103 -14.58 -12.92 -14.55
N PRO A 104 -15.28 -11.79 -14.29
CA PRO A 104 -16.06 -11.08 -15.30
C PRO A 104 -15.24 -10.72 -16.53
N PHE A 105 -15.74 -11.10 -17.71
CA PHE A 105 -15.06 -10.87 -18.98
C PHE A 105 -16.04 -11.05 -20.15
N GLY A 106 -16.49 -9.93 -20.72
CA GLY A 106 -17.42 -9.95 -21.82
C GLY A 106 -18.64 -10.81 -21.51
N LEU A 107 -18.98 -11.70 -22.45
CA LEU A 107 -20.13 -12.59 -22.33
C LEU A 107 -19.83 -13.89 -21.55
N PHE A 108 -18.62 -14.10 -21.02
CA PHE A 108 -18.24 -15.36 -20.35
C PHE A 108 -18.66 -15.41 -18.87
N ALA A 109 -18.63 -14.25 -18.22
CA ALA A 109 -18.95 -14.11 -16.81
C ALA A 109 -19.36 -12.67 -16.53
N GLY A 110 -20.25 -12.51 -15.54
CA GLY A 110 -20.82 -11.22 -15.16
C GLY A 110 -20.89 -11.06 -13.65
N VAL A 111 -21.60 -10.01 -13.22
CA VAL A 111 -21.81 -9.68 -11.80
C VAL A 111 -23.28 -9.51 -11.45
N ALA A 112 -23.63 -9.78 -10.20
CA ALA A 112 -24.94 -9.45 -9.61
C ALA A 112 -24.78 -9.16 -8.11
N PRO A 113 -25.69 -8.39 -7.48
CA PRO A 113 -25.72 -8.29 -6.03
C PRO A 113 -26.05 -9.66 -5.41
N ALA A 114 -25.48 -9.90 -4.23
CA ALA A 114 -25.86 -11.01 -3.36
C ALA A 114 -26.24 -10.47 -1.99
N HIS A 115 -27.28 -11.03 -1.39
CA HIS A 115 -27.81 -10.58 -0.11
C HIS A 115 -27.56 -11.61 0.99
N VAL A 116 -27.35 -11.14 2.21
CA VAL A 116 -27.25 -12.00 3.40
C VAL A 116 -28.62 -12.06 4.07
N GLY A 117 -29.11 -13.25 4.38
CA GLY A 117 -30.37 -13.46 5.09
C GLY A 117 -30.41 -14.79 5.84
N ASP A 118 -31.59 -15.21 6.31
CA ASP A 118 -31.72 -16.41 7.17
C ASP A 118 -31.61 -17.72 6.38
N THR A 119 -32.05 -17.73 5.13
CA THR A 119 -32.09 -18.93 4.26
C THR A 119 -31.36 -18.70 2.95
N ALA A 120 -30.86 -19.78 2.35
CA ALA A 120 -30.27 -19.72 1.02
C ALA A 120 -31.36 -19.68 -0.05
N ARG A 121 -31.22 -18.79 -1.05
CA ARG A 121 -32.08 -18.74 -2.24
C ARG A 121 -31.24 -18.43 -3.46
N VAL A 122 -31.48 -19.14 -4.56
CA VAL A 122 -30.82 -18.89 -5.85
C VAL A 122 -31.87 -19.03 -6.94
N SER A 123 -31.99 -18.00 -7.78
CA SER A 123 -32.77 -18.07 -9.02
C SER A 123 -31.93 -17.55 -10.17
N TRP A 124 -32.02 -18.23 -11.31
CA TRP A 124 -31.31 -17.89 -12.54
C TRP A 124 -32.32 -17.65 -13.65
N GLY A 125 -32.19 -16.51 -14.31
CA GLY A 125 -32.81 -16.26 -15.61
C GLY A 125 -31.78 -16.35 -16.74
N THR A 126 -32.24 -16.07 -17.96
CA THR A 126 -31.43 -16.17 -19.19
C THR A 126 -31.20 -14.80 -19.84
N LYS A 127 -31.77 -13.73 -19.29
CA LYS A 127 -31.76 -12.38 -19.88
C LYS A 127 -30.62 -11.54 -19.29
N HIS A 128 -29.40 -12.07 -19.35
CA HIS A 128 -28.22 -11.31 -18.93
C HIS A 128 -28.10 -10.02 -19.74
N LEU A 129 -27.77 -8.95 -19.05
CA LEU A 129 -27.75 -7.60 -19.59
C LEU A 129 -26.29 -7.19 -19.82
N THR A 130 -25.99 -6.53 -20.93
CA THR A 130 -24.63 -6.09 -21.25
C THR A 130 -24.55 -4.57 -21.31
N ALA A 131 -23.51 -4.02 -20.67
CA ALA A 131 -23.08 -2.65 -20.86
C ALA A 131 -21.85 -2.65 -21.77
N VAL A 132 -21.90 -1.84 -22.83
CA VAL A 132 -20.87 -1.79 -23.87
C VAL A 132 -20.23 -0.40 -23.85
N ARG A 133 -18.90 -0.35 -23.95
CA ARG A 133 -18.14 0.91 -24.04
C ARG A 133 -16.93 0.73 -24.96
N PRO A 134 -16.40 1.82 -25.56
CA PRO A 134 -15.20 1.71 -26.38
C PRO A 134 -13.98 1.24 -25.57
N ASP A 135 -13.08 0.52 -26.24
CA ASP A 135 -11.76 0.17 -25.72
C ASP A 135 -10.88 1.42 -25.59
N ALA A 136 -10.06 1.44 -24.53
CA ALA A 136 -9.19 2.56 -24.22
C ALA A 136 -8.13 2.87 -25.29
N ASP A 137 -7.54 1.85 -25.94
CA ASP A 137 -6.55 2.08 -27.00
C ASP A 137 -7.22 2.67 -28.24
N TRP A 138 -8.44 2.21 -28.57
CA TRP A 138 -9.26 2.80 -29.63
C TRP A 138 -9.61 4.27 -29.34
N LEU A 139 -10.10 4.55 -28.14
CA LEU A 139 -10.53 5.91 -27.77
C LEU A 139 -9.34 6.88 -27.76
N ALA A 140 -8.18 6.44 -27.29
CA ALA A 140 -6.99 7.26 -27.27
C ALA A 140 -6.48 7.58 -28.68
N ASP A 141 -6.47 6.63 -29.62
CA ASP A 141 -6.11 6.91 -31.02
C ASP A 141 -7.02 7.98 -31.64
N ILE A 142 -8.33 7.90 -31.37
CA ILE A 142 -9.28 8.92 -31.81
C ILE A 142 -8.95 10.29 -31.20
N ILE A 143 -8.67 10.36 -29.89
CA ILE A 143 -8.29 11.60 -29.21
C ILE A 143 -6.98 12.16 -29.79
N ASP A 144 -5.97 11.31 -29.97
CA ASP A 144 -4.68 11.69 -30.52
C ASP A 144 -4.87 12.29 -31.93
N ARG A 145 -5.71 11.70 -32.79
CA ARG A 145 -6.07 12.27 -34.11
C ARG A 145 -6.81 13.60 -34.01
N LEU A 146 -7.71 13.77 -33.06
CA LEU A 146 -8.40 15.04 -32.82
C LEU A 146 -7.45 16.15 -32.36
N HIS A 147 -6.41 15.83 -31.58
CA HIS A 147 -5.36 16.78 -31.20
C HIS A 147 -4.52 17.26 -32.38
N HIS A 148 -4.43 16.48 -33.47
CA HIS A 148 -3.75 16.89 -34.70
C HIS A 148 -4.55 17.91 -35.53
N CYS A 149 -5.79 18.24 -35.16
CA CYS A 149 -6.59 19.29 -35.81
C CYS A 149 -6.37 20.64 -35.12
N PRO A 150 -5.54 21.58 -35.67
CA PRO A 150 -5.15 22.79 -34.94
C PRO A 150 -6.34 23.71 -34.63
N GLU A 151 -7.29 23.81 -35.57
CA GLU A 151 -8.51 24.61 -35.39
C GLU A 151 -9.39 24.09 -34.24
N LEU A 152 -9.45 22.77 -34.05
CA LEU A 152 -10.14 22.18 -32.91
C LEU A 152 -9.35 22.45 -31.63
N LEU A 153 -8.05 22.15 -31.63
CA LEU A 153 -7.20 22.26 -30.46
C LEU A 153 -7.26 23.66 -29.82
N ARG A 154 -7.24 24.73 -30.64
CA ARG A 154 -7.37 26.13 -30.17
C ARG A 154 -8.62 26.40 -29.33
N ARG A 155 -9.71 25.65 -29.56
CA ARG A 155 -11.00 25.81 -28.88
C ARG A 155 -11.10 24.98 -27.61
N LEU A 156 -10.22 24.00 -27.43
CA LEU A 156 -10.26 23.06 -26.30
C LEU A 156 -9.64 23.68 -25.04
N PRO A 157 -10.26 23.46 -23.86
CA PRO A 157 -9.59 23.65 -22.58
C PRO A 157 -8.41 22.68 -22.40
N VAL A 158 -7.32 23.20 -21.83
CA VAL A 158 -6.14 22.45 -21.40
C VAL A 158 -5.77 22.85 -19.98
N VAL A 159 -5.17 21.92 -19.23
CA VAL A 159 -4.64 22.15 -17.89
C VAL A 159 -3.22 21.57 -17.78
N ALA A 160 -2.38 22.14 -16.94
CA ALA A 160 -1.08 21.57 -16.61
C ALA A 160 -1.23 20.24 -15.87
N ASN A 161 -0.34 19.29 -16.15
CA ASN A 161 -0.28 18.03 -15.43
C ASN A 161 0.16 18.27 -13.98
N ASP A 162 -0.72 17.96 -13.03
CA ASP A 162 -0.53 18.17 -11.59
C ASP A 162 0.58 17.31 -10.96
N THR A 163 1.09 16.31 -11.70
CA THR A 163 2.25 15.49 -11.29
C THR A 163 3.59 16.10 -11.66
N ALA A 164 3.60 17.26 -12.33
CA ALA A 164 4.82 17.90 -12.79
C ALA A 164 5.70 18.39 -11.63
N GLN A 165 6.98 18.02 -11.67
CA GLN A 165 7.99 18.44 -10.72
C GLN A 165 9.20 19.03 -11.44
N VAL A 166 9.83 20.04 -10.84
CA VAL A 166 11.05 20.64 -11.35
C VAL A 166 12.26 19.93 -10.75
N ARG A 167 13.18 19.46 -11.59
CA ARG A 167 14.47 18.87 -11.21
C ARG A 167 15.60 19.54 -11.98
N GLY A 168 16.36 20.39 -11.30
CA GLY A 168 17.38 21.20 -11.96
C GLY A 168 16.76 22.13 -13.01
N ASP A 169 17.21 22.03 -14.25
CA ASP A 169 16.71 22.80 -15.40
C ASP A 169 15.64 22.06 -16.21
N ARG A 170 15.01 21.03 -15.63
CA ARG A 170 14.03 20.16 -16.32
C ARG A 170 12.71 20.04 -15.56
N LEU A 171 11.64 19.92 -16.33
CA LEU A 171 10.33 19.50 -15.84
C LEU A 171 10.20 17.99 -16.05
N VAL A 172 9.75 17.29 -15.02
CA VAL A 172 9.52 15.85 -15.02
C VAL A 172 8.06 15.57 -14.66
N ILE A 173 7.39 14.73 -15.44
CA ILE A 173 6.02 14.24 -15.18
C ILE A 173 6.02 12.72 -15.17
N LEU A 174 4.96 12.11 -14.63
CA LEU A 174 4.73 10.67 -14.82
C LEU A 174 4.68 10.33 -16.31
N GLY A 175 5.30 9.21 -16.70
CA GLY A 175 5.29 8.77 -18.09
C GLY A 175 3.89 8.38 -18.58
N ASP A 176 3.59 8.64 -19.85
CA ASP A 176 2.42 8.13 -20.57
C ASP A 176 2.87 7.08 -21.61
N SER A 177 2.00 6.13 -21.93
CA SER A 177 2.26 5.09 -22.93
C SER A 177 1.28 5.14 -24.09
N SER A 178 1.74 4.77 -25.28
CA SER A 178 0.89 4.45 -26.43
C SER A 178 0.49 2.96 -26.49
N GLU A 179 1.43 2.00 -26.36
CA GLU A 179 1.14 0.55 -26.51
C GLU A 179 1.82 -0.39 -25.47
N GLN A 180 2.92 0.05 -24.86
CA GLN A 180 3.73 -0.74 -23.91
C GLN A 180 3.50 -0.29 -22.46
N LEU A 181 4.35 -0.71 -21.52
CA LEU A 181 4.38 -0.08 -20.20
C LEU A 181 5.00 1.31 -20.34
N ALA A 182 4.33 2.34 -19.80
CA ALA A 182 4.81 3.71 -19.80
C ALA A 182 6.22 3.79 -19.16
N PRO A 183 7.10 4.67 -19.64
CA PRO A 183 8.30 5.01 -18.88
C PRO A 183 7.90 5.50 -17.49
N LEU A 184 8.84 5.45 -16.54
CA LEU A 184 8.54 5.96 -15.18
C LEU A 184 8.27 7.46 -15.22
N GLU A 185 9.01 8.17 -16.06
CA GLU A 185 8.91 9.61 -16.19
C GLU A 185 9.19 10.09 -17.61
N THR A 186 8.64 11.25 -17.94
CA THR A 186 8.95 12.02 -19.14
C THR A 186 9.63 13.32 -18.71
N SER A 187 10.75 13.68 -19.33
CA SER A 187 11.54 14.86 -18.98
C SER A 187 11.69 15.83 -20.14
N VAL A 188 11.34 17.09 -19.91
CA VAL A 188 11.49 18.20 -20.87
C VAL A 188 12.32 19.31 -20.25
N ARG A 189 13.05 20.08 -21.06
CA ARG A 189 13.82 21.22 -20.57
C ARG A 189 12.85 22.31 -20.08
N LEU A 190 13.05 22.80 -18.87
CA LEU A 190 12.28 23.89 -18.31
C LEU A 190 12.80 25.21 -18.89
N THR A 191 11.98 25.84 -19.72
CA THR A 191 12.27 27.14 -20.34
C THR A 191 11.27 28.17 -19.82
N ARG A 192 11.59 29.46 -19.85
CA ARG A 192 10.68 30.52 -19.39
C ARG A 192 9.29 30.46 -20.07
N PRO A 193 9.16 30.23 -21.40
CA PRO A 193 7.84 30.06 -22.02
C PRO A 193 7.07 28.83 -21.51
N LEU A 194 7.77 27.74 -21.16
CA LEU A 194 7.14 26.56 -20.56
C LEU A 194 6.68 26.86 -19.12
N GLU A 195 7.50 27.51 -18.30
CA GLU A 195 7.11 27.93 -16.94
C GLU A 195 5.84 28.80 -16.96
N ALA A 196 5.81 29.83 -17.82
CA ALA A 196 4.65 30.70 -17.98
C ALA A 196 3.42 29.94 -18.49
N ALA A 197 3.61 28.94 -19.36
CA ALA A 197 2.52 28.08 -19.83
C ALA A 197 1.92 27.26 -18.69
N LEU A 198 2.77 26.64 -17.86
CA LEU A 198 2.34 25.84 -16.70
C LEU A 198 1.63 26.70 -15.65
N GLU A 199 2.16 27.89 -15.35
CA GLU A 199 1.54 28.81 -14.39
C GLU A 199 0.15 29.27 -14.87
N THR A 200 0.04 29.64 -16.15
CA THR A 200 -1.25 30.03 -16.74
C THR A 200 -2.24 28.87 -16.77
N ALA A 201 -1.76 27.66 -17.07
CA ALA A 201 -2.58 26.46 -17.19
C ALA A 201 -2.74 25.70 -15.86
N ARG A 202 -2.42 26.28 -14.69
CA ARG A 202 -2.73 25.68 -13.38
C ARG A 202 -4.23 25.41 -13.20
N ARG A 203 -5.07 26.18 -13.89
CA ARG A 203 -6.50 25.96 -14.02
C ARG A 203 -6.85 25.76 -15.51
N PRO A 204 -7.95 25.05 -15.82
CA PRO A 204 -8.38 24.88 -17.20
C PRO A 204 -8.47 26.20 -17.97
N VAL A 205 -7.74 26.30 -19.08
CA VAL A 205 -7.69 27.47 -19.96
C VAL A 205 -7.82 27.01 -21.41
N ARG A 206 -8.53 27.77 -22.25
CA ARG A 206 -8.59 27.45 -23.69
C ARG A 206 -7.21 27.57 -24.32
N PHE A 207 -6.83 26.60 -25.14
CA PHE A 207 -5.52 26.55 -25.79
C PHE A 207 -5.20 27.81 -26.59
N GLY A 208 -6.15 28.34 -27.36
CA GLY A 208 -5.96 29.57 -28.13
C GLY A 208 -5.67 30.79 -27.25
N VAL A 209 -6.36 30.90 -26.11
CA VAL A 209 -6.13 31.96 -25.12
C VAL A 209 -4.74 31.83 -24.48
N LEU A 210 -4.32 30.61 -24.15
CA LEU A 210 -2.99 30.33 -23.62
C LEU A 210 -1.90 30.72 -24.64
N ARG A 211 -2.07 30.34 -25.91
CA ARG A 211 -1.17 30.71 -27.00
C ARG A 211 -1.06 32.22 -27.13
N ASP A 212 -2.19 32.93 -27.18
CA ASP A 212 -2.18 34.39 -27.39
C ASP A 212 -1.54 35.13 -26.22
N ARG A 213 -1.76 34.66 -24.98
CA ARG A 213 -1.10 35.20 -23.79
C ARG A 213 0.42 35.02 -23.84
N LEU A 214 0.90 33.82 -24.18
CA LEU A 214 2.33 33.57 -24.33
C LEU A 214 2.93 34.35 -25.50
N ALA A 215 2.20 34.52 -26.61
CA ALA A 215 2.64 35.34 -27.73
C ALA A 215 2.80 36.81 -27.37
N ALA A 216 1.92 37.33 -26.50
CA ALA A 216 2.04 38.69 -25.98
C ALA A 216 3.24 38.85 -25.01
N GLU A 217 3.46 37.88 -24.13
CA GLU A 217 4.56 37.89 -23.15
C GLU A 217 5.94 37.69 -23.80
N PHE A 218 6.02 36.82 -24.80
CA PHE A 218 7.26 36.47 -25.52
C PHE A 218 7.23 36.97 -26.96
N SER A 219 7.07 38.28 -27.15
CA SER A 219 6.90 38.93 -28.46
C SER A 219 8.06 38.72 -29.46
N SER A 220 9.25 38.34 -28.98
CA SER A 220 10.39 37.97 -29.82
C SER A 220 10.24 36.60 -30.51
N ALA A 221 9.31 35.76 -30.06
CA ALA A 221 9.04 34.45 -30.65
C ALA A 221 7.86 34.51 -31.62
N ALA A 222 7.99 33.89 -32.79
CA ALA A 222 6.89 33.77 -33.73
C ALA A 222 5.73 32.97 -33.13
N VAL A 223 4.49 33.43 -33.32
CA VAL A 223 3.27 32.78 -32.80
C VAL A 223 3.21 31.30 -33.16
N GLY A 224 3.57 30.93 -34.39
CA GLY A 224 3.60 29.53 -34.83
C GLY A 224 4.59 28.66 -34.05
N ARG A 225 5.68 29.22 -33.51
CA ARG A 225 6.63 28.49 -32.66
C ARG A 225 6.05 28.23 -31.27
N ILE A 226 5.31 29.21 -30.72
CA ILE A 226 4.60 29.06 -29.44
C ILE A 226 3.50 28.01 -29.58
N GLU A 227 2.73 28.08 -30.67
CA GLU A 227 1.68 27.10 -30.96
C GLU A 227 2.26 25.68 -31.09
N ALA A 228 3.34 25.50 -31.87
CA ALA A 228 4.03 24.22 -31.98
C ALA A 228 4.57 23.70 -30.64
N MET A 229 5.13 24.58 -29.80
CA MET A 229 5.56 24.22 -28.44
C MET A 229 4.39 23.71 -27.62
N LEU A 230 3.29 24.46 -27.54
CA LEU A 230 2.10 24.07 -26.77
C LEU A 230 1.46 22.77 -27.28
N THR A 231 1.39 22.58 -28.59
CA THR A 231 0.94 21.30 -29.19
C THR A 231 1.86 20.14 -28.78
N GLY A 232 3.18 20.37 -28.78
CA GLY A 232 4.15 19.42 -28.25
C GLY A 232 3.90 19.06 -26.77
N LEU A 233 3.58 20.06 -25.93
CA LEU A 233 3.24 19.83 -24.52
C LEU A 233 1.97 19.00 -24.33
N VAL A 234 0.97 19.16 -25.21
CA VAL A 234 -0.23 18.31 -25.22
C VAL A 234 0.12 16.89 -25.62
N SER A 235 0.90 16.70 -26.68
CA SER A 235 1.32 15.36 -27.15
C SER A 235 2.15 14.58 -26.12
N GLN A 236 2.86 15.29 -25.24
CA GLN A 236 3.67 14.71 -24.17
C GLN A 236 2.93 14.64 -22.82
N ASN A 237 1.67 15.04 -22.75
CA ASN A 237 0.85 15.16 -21.54
C ASN A 237 1.44 16.05 -20.44
N VAL A 238 2.27 17.01 -20.82
CA VAL A 238 2.63 18.13 -19.93
C VAL A 238 1.42 19.05 -19.78
N LEU A 239 0.65 19.23 -20.87
CA LEU A 239 -0.70 19.79 -20.85
C LEU A 239 -1.71 18.69 -21.16
N ILE A 240 -2.82 18.66 -20.43
CA ILE A 240 -3.88 17.67 -20.56
C ILE A 240 -5.12 18.38 -21.10
N SER A 241 -5.61 17.95 -22.26
CA SER A 241 -6.83 18.49 -22.86
C SER A 241 -8.10 17.95 -22.20
N SER A 242 -9.20 18.71 -22.31
CA SER A 242 -10.51 18.27 -21.83
C SER A 242 -11.09 17.02 -22.53
N LEU A 243 -10.61 16.67 -23.72
CA LEU A 243 -11.07 15.47 -24.46
C LEU A 243 -10.81 14.17 -23.69
N ARG A 244 -9.79 14.12 -22.84
CA ARG A 244 -9.47 12.94 -22.03
C ARG A 244 -10.44 12.89 -20.84
N ALA A 245 -11.34 11.91 -20.87
CA ALA A 245 -12.31 11.69 -19.80
C ALA A 245 -11.62 11.24 -18.50
N PRO A 246 -11.92 11.86 -17.34
CA PRO A 246 -11.38 11.42 -16.05
C PRO A 246 -11.67 9.94 -15.77
N MET A 247 -10.82 9.24 -15.00
CA MET A 247 -11.04 7.81 -14.74
C MET A 247 -12.28 7.52 -13.90
N THR A 248 -12.87 8.54 -13.25
CA THR A 248 -14.16 8.43 -12.57
C THR A 248 -15.37 8.51 -13.51
N GLN A 249 -15.16 8.60 -14.82
CA GLN A 249 -16.21 8.73 -15.84
C GLN A 249 -16.25 7.46 -16.70
N PRO A 250 -17.19 6.51 -16.42
CA PRO A 250 -17.36 5.29 -17.22
C PRO A 250 -17.76 5.56 -18.68
N ASP A 251 -18.65 6.54 -18.91
CA ASP A 251 -19.03 7.02 -20.24
C ASP A 251 -17.96 7.99 -20.79
N ALA A 252 -16.85 7.41 -21.26
CA ALA A 252 -15.73 8.18 -21.80
C ALA A 252 -16.03 8.74 -23.21
N LEU A 253 -16.79 8.00 -24.03
CA LEU A 253 -17.19 8.47 -25.37
C LEU A 253 -18.20 9.61 -25.29
N GLY A 254 -19.21 9.51 -24.42
CA GLY A 254 -20.15 10.61 -24.24
C GLY A 254 -19.51 11.82 -23.59
N HIS A 255 -18.50 11.65 -22.73
CA HIS A 255 -17.65 12.75 -22.27
C HIS A 255 -16.94 13.43 -23.44
N LEU A 256 -16.24 12.67 -24.28
CA LEU A 256 -15.57 13.17 -25.47
C LEU A 256 -16.56 13.95 -26.36
N CYS A 257 -17.75 13.39 -26.61
CA CYS A 257 -18.77 14.03 -27.44
C CYS A 257 -19.29 15.34 -26.84
N ARG A 258 -19.50 15.41 -25.52
CA ARG A 258 -19.91 16.65 -24.83
C ARG A 258 -18.86 17.75 -24.96
N GLU A 259 -17.58 17.41 -24.80
CA GLU A 259 -16.47 18.37 -24.96
C GLU A 259 -16.35 18.86 -26.41
N LEU A 260 -16.51 17.96 -27.40
CA LEU A 260 -16.52 18.32 -28.82
C LEU A 260 -17.67 19.27 -29.18
N ARG A 261 -18.87 19.04 -28.63
CA ARG A 261 -20.02 19.97 -28.81
C ARG A 261 -19.73 21.31 -28.16
N GLY A 262 -19.16 21.33 -26.95
CA GLY A 262 -18.74 22.56 -26.28
C GLY A 262 -17.68 23.36 -27.06
N ALA A 263 -16.90 22.69 -27.91
CA ALA A 263 -15.92 23.30 -28.80
C ALA A 263 -16.48 23.65 -30.21
N ASN A 264 -17.77 23.41 -30.48
CA ASN A 264 -18.42 23.58 -31.79
C ASN A 264 -17.68 22.81 -32.92
N ALA A 265 -17.34 21.55 -32.66
CA ALA A 265 -16.53 20.72 -33.55
C ALA A 265 -17.33 20.03 -34.68
N ASP A 266 -18.59 20.41 -34.88
CA ASP A 266 -19.56 19.72 -35.76
C ASP A 266 -19.14 19.70 -37.24
N THR A 267 -18.25 20.59 -37.65
CA THR A 267 -17.73 20.69 -39.02
C THR A 267 -16.68 19.65 -39.38
N ILE A 268 -16.24 18.82 -38.42
CA ILE A 268 -15.21 17.80 -38.61
C ILE A 268 -15.88 16.44 -38.85
N ASP A 269 -15.65 15.82 -40.01
CA ASP A 269 -16.26 14.53 -40.40
C ASP A 269 -16.09 13.43 -39.35
N LEU A 270 -14.91 13.34 -38.74
CA LEU A 270 -14.65 12.37 -37.67
C LEU A 270 -15.58 12.58 -36.47
N VAL A 271 -15.88 13.82 -36.12
CA VAL A 271 -16.73 14.17 -34.97
C VAL A 271 -18.18 13.75 -35.21
N GLN A 272 -18.70 13.93 -36.43
CA GLN A 272 -20.04 13.47 -36.78
C GLN A 272 -20.19 11.95 -36.62
N ARG A 273 -19.20 11.19 -37.10
CA ARG A 273 -19.19 9.74 -36.92
C ARG A 273 -19.11 9.33 -35.44
N LEU A 274 -18.42 10.10 -34.60
CA LEU A 274 -18.39 9.85 -33.15
C LEU A 274 -19.75 10.12 -32.50
N TYR A 275 -20.50 11.13 -32.95
CA TYR A 275 -21.84 11.39 -32.46
C TYR A 275 -22.81 10.26 -32.78
N GLU A 276 -22.78 9.75 -34.02
CA GLU A 276 -23.55 8.57 -34.43
C GLU A 276 -23.23 7.36 -33.53
N LEU A 277 -21.94 7.05 -33.33
CA LEU A 277 -21.53 5.97 -32.44
C LEU A 277 -21.99 6.17 -31.00
N ASN A 278 -21.95 7.40 -30.50
CA ASN A 278 -22.35 7.72 -29.13
C ASN A 278 -23.87 7.55 -28.91
N GLU A 279 -24.69 7.86 -29.91
CA GLU A 279 -26.14 7.61 -29.86
C GLU A 279 -26.46 6.11 -29.80
N GLU A 280 -25.68 5.28 -30.48
CA GLU A 280 -25.82 3.81 -30.47
C GLU A 280 -25.25 3.15 -29.19
N LEU A 281 -24.25 3.78 -28.55
CA LEU A 281 -23.52 3.24 -27.38
C LEU A 281 -23.95 3.79 -26.02
N GLY A 282 -24.87 4.76 -25.96
CA GLY A 282 -25.17 5.51 -24.75
C GLY A 282 -25.39 4.62 -23.51
N ILE A 283 -24.79 5.00 -22.38
CA ILE A 283 -24.85 4.23 -21.12
C ILE A 283 -26.29 4.00 -20.61
N ASP A 284 -27.22 4.88 -20.96
CA ASP A 284 -28.64 4.76 -20.61
C ASP A 284 -29.44 3.89 -21.61
N ALA A 285 -28.81 3.34 -22.65
CA ALA A 285 -29.47 2.43 -23.57
C ALA A 285 -29.86 1.13 -22.85
N PRO A 286 -31.10 0.64 -23.01
CA PRO A 286 -31.50 -0.62 -22.42
C PRO A 286 -30.60 -1.74 -22.95
N PRO A 287 -30.11 -2.64 -22.08
CA PRO A 287 -29.19 -3.69 -22.50
C PRO A 287 -29.81 -4.56 -23.58
N THR A 288 -29.08 -4.79 -24.68
CA THR A 288 -29.55 -5.56 -25.83
C THR A 288 -28.70 -6.82 -26.07
N PRO A 289 -29.21 -7.82 -26.81
CA PRO A 289 -28.41 -8.99 -27.20
C PRO A 289 -27.19 -8.59 -28.05
N TRP A 290 -26.02 -9.19 -27.80
CA TRP A 290 -24.74 -8.87 -28.47
C TRP A 290 -24.79 -8.78 -30.00
N ARG A 291 -25.67 -9.55 -30.67
CA ARG A 291 -25.80 -9.51 -32.14
C ARG A 291 -26.08 -8.12 -32.69
N ALA A 292 -26.70 -7.24 -31.90
CA ALA A 292 -26.90 -5.83 -32.27
C ALA A 292 -25.58 -5.03 -32.37
N HIS A 293 -24.52 -5.44 -31.67
CA HIS A 293 -23.26 -4.71 -31.55
C HIS A 293 -22.13 -5.22 -32.46
N ALA A 294 -22.29 -6.35 -33.16
CA ALA A 294 -21.25 -6.88 -34.05
C ALA A 294 -20.95 -5.95 -35.26
N GLN A 295 -21.99 -5.39 -35.87
CA GLN A 295 -21.85 -4.41 -36.96
C GLN A 295 -21.20 -3.10 -36.48
N LEU A 296 -21.52 -2.70 -35.25
CA LEU A 296 -20.94 -1.54 -34.59
C LEU A 296 -19.42 -1.72 -34.38
N ALA A 297 -18.99 -2.89 -33.90
CA ALA A 297 -17.57 -3.21 -33.73
C ALA A 297 -16.80 -3.07 -35.06
N GLU A 298 -17.39 -3.51 -36.18
CA GLU A 298 -16.74 -3.40 -37.50
C GLU A 298 -16.63 -1.94 -37.99
N ARG A 299 -17.68 -1.13 -37.79
CA ARG A 299 -17.63 0.32 -38.06
C ARG A 299 -16.54 1.00 -37.24
N MET A 300 -16.41 0.64 -35.96
CA MET A 300 -15.35 1.17 -35.09
C MET A 300 -13.94 0.73 -35.53
N ARG A 301 -13.75 -0.53 -35.94
CA ARG A 301 -12.47 -1.00 -36.51
C ARG A 301 -12.09 -0.26 -37.79
N THR A 302 -13.08 0.06 -38.62
CA THR A 302 -12.87 0.85 -39.85
C THR A 302 -12.42 2.29 -39.53
N LEU A 303 -12.90 2.85 -38.41
CA LEU A 303 -12.48 4.17 -37.95
C LEU A 303 -11.07 4.17 -37.36
N SER A 304 -10.71 3.15 -36.59
CA SER A 304 -9.36 2.99 -36.03
C SER A 304 -9.00 1.52 -35.85
N ALA A 305 -7.82 1.16 -36.33
CA ALA A 305 -7.23 -0.17 -36.19
C ALA A 305 -6.40 -0.34 -34.91
N ALA A 306 -6.30 0.68 -34.06
CA ALA A 306 -5.47 0.66 -32.84
C ALA A 306 -5.89 -0.44 -31.86
N ALA A 307 -7.18 -0.76 -31.79
CA ALA A 307 -7.70 -1.87 -30.98
C ALA A 307 -8.36 -2.94 -31.88
N PRO A 308 -7.83 -4.18 -31.92
CA PRO A 308 -8.48 -5.29 -32.62
C PRO A 308 -9.88 -5.63 -32.08
N VAL A 309 -10.10 -5.32 -30.79
CA VAL A 309 -11.38 -5.43 -30.09
C VAL A 309 -11.76 -4.02 -29.62
N PRO A 310 -12.53 -3.25 -30.40
CA PRO A 310 -12.80 -1.84 -30.09
C PRO A 310 -13.89 -1.65 -29.02
N LEU A 311 -14.50 -2.73 -28.53
CA LEU A 311 -15.58 -2.73 -27.56
C LEU A 311 -15.19 -3.53 -26.31
N ILE A 312 -15.50 -2.97 -25.15
CA ILE A 312 -15.45 -3.62 -23.84
C ILE A 312 -16.88 -3.89 -23.41
N VAL A 313 -17.10 -5.12 -22.94
CA VAL A 313 -18.42 -5.60 -22.51
C VAL A 313 -18.33 -6.00 -21.05
N ASP A 314 -19.15 -5.37 -20.22
CA ASP A 314 -19.38 -5.72 -18.81
C ASP A 314 -20.80 -6.31 -18.70
N THR A 315 -20.96 -7.48 -18.07
CA THR A 315 -22.24 -8.22 -18.04
C THR A 315 -22.87 -8.18 -16.65
N ALA A 316 -24.12 -7.74 -16.56
CA ALA A 316 -24.98 -7.90 -15.39
C ALA A 316 -25.75 -9.23 -15.48
N LEU A 317 -25.63 -10.05 -14.46
CA LEU A 317 -26.27 -11.37 -14.42
C LEU A 317 -27.75 -11.22 -14.10
N ASP A 318 -28.56 -12.02 -14.78
CA ASP A 318 -29.98 -12.20 -14.50
C ASP A 318 -30.12 -13.30 -13.45
N CYS A 319 -29.84 -12.94 -12.20
CA CYS A 319 -29.94 -13.86 -11.07
C CYS A 319 -30.26 -13.13 -9.77
N GLN A 320 -30.91 -13.84 -8.84
CA GLN A 320 -31.05 -13.39 -7.46
C GLN A 320 -30.40 -14.42 -6.55
N VAL A 321 -29.50 -13.95 -5.69
CA VAL A 321 -28.77 -14.80 -4.76
C VAL A 321 -28.88 -14.25 -3.35
N GLN A 322 -29.39 -15.08 -2.45
CA GLN A 322 -29.39 -14.85 -1.02
C GLN A 322 -28.61 -15.98 -0.35
N ILE A 323 -27.64 -15.63 0.49
CA ILE A 323 -26.83 -16.57 1.26
C ILE A 323 -27.21 -16.51 2.75
N PRO A 324 -27.12 -17.65 3.48
CA PRO A 324 -27.32 -17.67 4.92
C PRO A 324 -26.28 -16.84 5.68
N GLU A 325 -26.68 -16.19 6.78
CA GLU A 325 -25.79 -15.41 7.67
C GLU A 325 -24.58 -16.22 8.16
N GLN A 326 -24.74 -17.52 8.38
CA GLN A 326 -23.64 -18.41 8.77
C GLN A 326 -22.47 -18.44 7.76
N VAL A 327 -22.73 -18.20 6.46
CA VAL A 327 -21.69 -18.09 5.44
C VAL A 327 -20.91 -16.78 5.62
N ALA A 328 -21.63 -15.67 5.83
CA ALA A 328 -21.01 -14.37 6.09
C ALA A 328 -20.19 -14.38 7.38
N ARG A 329 -20.68 -15.07 8.42
CA ARG A 329 -19.96 -15.29 9.68
C ARG A 329 -18.69 -16.12 9.50
N GLU A 330 -18.75 -17.19 8.72
CA GLU A 330 -17.58 -18.01 8.39
C GLU A 330 -16.53 -17.21 7.58
N ALA A 331 -16.96 -16.37 6.63
CA ALA A 331 -16.10 -15.46 5.88
C ALA A 331 -15.43 -14.40 6.79
N HIS A 332 -16.20 -13.86 7.74
CA HIS A 332 -15.70 -12.97 8.79
C HIS A 332 -14.63 -13.65 9.65
N ASP A 333 -14.90 -14.86 10.15
CA ASP A 333 -13.96 -15.63 10.98
C ASP A 333 -12.66 -15.94 10.22
N ALA A 334 -12.76 -16.28 8.93
CA ALA A 334 -11.62 -16.51 8.05
C ALA A 334 -10.73 -15.27 7.94
N ALA A 335 -11.32 -14.08 7.75
CA ALA A 335 -10.56 -12.83 7.73
C ALA A 335 -9.86 -12.57 9.06
N GLY A 336 -10.52 -12.83 10.20
CA GLY A 336 -9.92 -12.71 11.53
C GLY A 336 -8.69 -13.61 11.71
N VAL A 337 -8.77 -14.87 11.28
CA VAL A 337 -7.63 -15.81 11.35
C VAL A 337 -6.50 -15.42 10.41
N LEU A 338 -6.79 -14.92 9.21
CA LEU A 338 -5.75 -14.43 8.29
C LEU A 338 -4.96 -13.27 8.89
N TYR A 339 -5.60 -12.39 9.67
CA TYR A 339 -4.87 -11.34 10.41
C TYR A 339 -3.98 -11.90 11.49
N ARG A 340 -4.47 -12.87 12.28
CA ARG A 340 -3.68 -13.49 13.36
C ARG A 340 -2.46 -14.24 12.82
N LEU A 341 -2.58 -14.82 11.63
CA LEU A 341 -1.52 -15.61 10.98
C LEU A 341 -0.61 -14.78 10.06
N THR A 342 -0.79 -13.46 9.99
CA THR A 342 0.03 -12.63 9.13
C THR A 342 1.48 -12.65 9.61
N PRO A 343 2.47 -12.87 8.71
CA PRO A 343 3.88 -12.77 9.09
C PRO A 343 4.32 -11.30 9.27
N GLN A 344 3.43 -10.34 8.99
CA GLN A 344 3.72 -8.90 8.96
C GLN A 344 2.67 -8.14 9.79
N PRO A 345 2.61 -8.37 11.12
CA PRO A 345 1.60 -7.79 12.03
C PRO A 345 1.68 -6.26 12.13
N PHE A 346 2.84 -5.71 11.79
CA PHE A 346 3.13 -4.28 11.84
C PHE A 346 3.48 -3.75 10.45
N GLY A 347 2.80 -4.17 9.39
CA GLY A 347 3.07 -3.73 8.02
C GLY A 347 4.28 -4.38 7.35
N TYR A 348 4.41 -4.17 6.04
CA TYR A 348 5.56 -4.66 5.28
C TYR A 348 6.88 -4.04 5.77
N GLN A 349 7.98 -4.78 5.64
CA GLN A 349 9.30 -4.32 6.10
C GLN A 349 9.69 -2.98 5.46
N HIS A 350 9.53 -2.81 4.14
CA HIS A 350 9.86 -1.55 3.48
C HIS A 350 9.09 -0.34 4.02
N TRP A 351 7.86 -0.55 4.52
CA TRP A 351 7.07 0.51 5.16
C TRP A 351 7.47 0.76 6.62
N ARG A 352 7.96 -0.25 7.35
CA ARG A 352 8.61 -0.08 8.67
C ARG A 352 9.84 0.79 8.54
N ASP A 353 10.70 0.48 7.57
CA ASP A 353 11.94 1.20 7.33
C ASP A 353 11.67 2.64 6.89
N TYR A 354 10.69 2.83 5.98
CA TYR A 354 10.26 4.16 5.54
C TYR A 354 9.73 5.02 6.69
N HIS A 355 8.95 4.44 7.62
CA HIS A 355 8.46 5.11 8.83
C HIS A 355 9.56 5.47 9.81
N GLY A 356 10.53 4.56 10.01
CA GLY A 356 11.72 4.83 10.81
C GLY A 356 12.48 6.05 10.27
N ARG A 357 12.78 6.05 8.97
CA ARG A 357 13.50 7.15 8.30
C ARG A 357 12.70 8.46 8.29
N PHE A 358 11.39 8.40 8.09
CA PHE A 358 10.52 9.59 8.20
C PHE A 358 10.61 10.22 9.59
N ARG A 359 10.47 9.40 10.64
CA ARG A 359 10.51 9.87 12.03
C ARG A 359 11.89 10.35 12.46
N GLU A 360 12.94 9.78 11.89
CA GLU A 360 14.31 10.21 12.10
C GLU A 360 14.58 11.57 11.45
N ARG A 361 14.15 11.74 10.18
CA ARG A 361 14.40 12.94 9.38
C ARG A 361 13.54 14.13 9.80
N TYR A 362 12.23 13.93 10.01
CA TYR A 362 11.27 15.03 10.23
C TYR A 362 10.75 15.10 11.68
N GLY A 363 10.81 14.00 12.42
CA GLY A 363 10.18 13.88 13.75
C GLY A 363 8.73 13.40 13.68
N ALA A 364 8.24 12.86 14.80
CA ALA A 364 6.84 12.46 14.91
C ALA A 364 5.95 13.72 14.98
N GLY A 365 4.81 13.70 14.29
CA GLY A 365 3.90 14.84 14.16
C GLY A 365 4.30 15.88 13.11
N ALA A 366 5.41 15.68 12.38
CA ALA A 366 5.78 16.53 11.25
C ALA A 366 4.72 16.44 10.14
N VAL A 367 4.39 17.57 9.52
CA VAL A 367 3.50 17.63 8.35
C VAL A 367 4.36 18.01 7.15
N VAL A 368 4.64 17.03 6.30
CA VAL A 368 5.54 17.17 5.14
C VAL A 368 4.70 17.11 3.86
N PRO A 369 4.77 18.11 2.97
CA PRO A 369 4.08 18.07 1.68
C PRO A 369 4.36 16.77 0.93
N LEU A 370 3.33 16.19 0.33
CA LEU A 370 3.41 14.88 -0.32
C LEU A 370 4.48 14.86 -1.42
N THR A 371 4.48 15.89 -2.27
CA THR A 371 5.41 16.03 -3.40
C THR A 371 6.85 16.20 -2.96
N GLU A 372 7.09 16.92 -1.86
CA GLU A 372 8.42 17.05 -1.25
C GLU A 372 8.88 15.74 -0.63
N LEU A 373 8.01 15.04 0.11
CA LEU A 373 8.37 13.80 0.79
C LEU A 373 8.91 12.75 -0.19
N VAL A 374 8.22 12.58 -1.31
CA VAL A 374 8.55 11.57 -2.34
C VAL A 374 9.61 12.05 -3.33
N ALA A 375 10.10 13.28 -3.21
CA ALA A 375 11.16 13.80 -4.06
C ALA A 375 12.49 13.06 -3.82
N ASP A 376 13.31 12.96 -4.87
CA ASP A 376 14.59 12.23 -4.84
C ASP A 376 15.61 12.84 -3.86
N SER A 377 15.54 14.17 -3.65
CA SER A 377 16.37 14.89 -2.69
C SER A 377 15.94 14.66 -1.23
N GLU A 378 14.74 14.12 -1.02
CA GLU A 378 14.12 13.94 0.29
C GLU A 378 14.12 12.49 0.76
N LEU A 379 12.95 11.89 1.01
CA LEU A 379 12.88 10.49 1.45
C LEU A 379 12.73 9.53 0.26
N GLY A 380 12.25 10.04 -0.88
CA GLY A 380 11.98 9.28 -2.09
C GLY A 380 10.83 8.29 -1.91
N LEU A 381 10.70 7.35 -2.84
CA LEU A 381 9.72 6.27 -2.74
C LEU A 381 10.23 5.09 -1.88
N PRO A 382 9.35 4.35 -1.19
CA PRO A 382 9.72 3.18 -0.39
C PRO A 382 10.46 2.11 -1.19
N ALA A 383 11.26 1.30 -0.49
CA ALA A 383 12.05 0.24 -1.12
C ALA A 383 11.19 -0.73 -1.95
N GLY A 384 11.67 -1.08 -3.14
CA GLY A 384 10.96 -2.00 -4.05
C GLY A 384 9.77 -1.41 -4.82
N TYR A 385 9.54 -0.09 -4.71
CA TYR A 385 8.74 0.67 -5.66
C TYR A 385 9.52 0.88 -6.97
N LEU A 386 8.80 0.98 -8.09
CA LEU A 386 9.42 1.41 -9.33
C LEU A 386 9.95 2.84 -9.19
N GLY A 387 11.18 3.07 -9.63
CA GLY A 387 11.86 4.36 -9.46
C GLY A 387 12.45 4.62 -8.07
N SER A 388 12.31 3.68 -7.12
CA SER A 388 12.97 3.82 -5.81
C SER A 388 14.47 3.59 -5.92
N ALA A 389 15.26 4.43 -5.26
CA ALA A 389 16.70 4.23 -5.09
C ALA A 389 17.03 3.04 -4.15
N HIS A 390 16.03 2.50 -3.44
CA HIS A 390 16.22 1.43 -2.46
C HIS A 390 15.72 0.08 -3.00
N GLY A 391 16.64 -0.89 -3.10
CA GLY A 391 16.33 -2.27 -3.44
C GLY A 391 15.47 -2.96 -2.37
N ARG A 392 14.76 -4.02 -2.74
CA ARG A 392 14.01 -4.82 -1.77
C ARG A 392 14.99 -5.52 -0.82
N PRO A 393 14.83 -5.39 0.51
CA PRO A 393 15.67 -6.12 1.44
C PRO A 393 15.45 -7.63 1.26
N ARG A 394 16.52 -8.41 1.43
CA ARG A 394 16.40 -9.87 1.48
C ARG A 394 15.61 -10.23 2.74
N ARG A 395 14.62 -11.12 2.59
CA ARG A 395 13.87 -11.64 3.73
C ARG A 395 14.69 -12.75 4.40
N PRO A 396 15.08 -12.64 5.68
CA PRO A 396 15.67 -13.74 6.41
C PRO A 396 14.64 -14.85 6.69
N LEU A 397 15.12 -16.07 6.93
CA LEU A 397 14.28 -17.14 7.49
C LEU A 397 13.84 -16.75 8.90
N THR A 398 12.58 -17.00 9.21
CA THR A 398 11.97 -16.66 10.50
C THR A 398 11.55 -17.93 11.26
N ASP A 399 11.39 -17.85 12.58
CA ASP A 399 10.87 -18.97 13.39
C ASP A 399 9.53 -19.51 12.86
N ARG A 400 8.68 -18.63 12.30
CA ARG A 400 7.44 -19.03 11.65
C ARG A 400 7.70 -19.85 10.38
N ASP A 401 8.72 -19.51 9.60
CA ASP A 401 9.10 -20.28 8.41
C ASP A 401 9.56 -21.69 8.80
N GLU A 402 10.38 -21.81 9.86
CA GLU A 402 10.83 -23.11 10.39
C GLU A 402 9.65 -23.97 10.85
N LYS A 403 8.72 -23.39 11.63
CA LYS A 403 7.49 -24.07 12.07
C LYS A 403 6.64 -24.54 10.90
N LEU A 404 6.45 -23.71 9.87
CA LEU A 404 5.67 -24.09 8.69
C LEU A 404 6.33 -25.20 7.88
N LEU A 405 7.65 -25.16 7.71
CA LEU A 405 8.39 -26.24 7.05
C LEU A 405 8.21 -27.56 7.80
N ALA A 406 8.32 -27.54 9.14
CA ALA A 406 8.08 -28.71 9.97
C ALA A 406 6.64 -29.23 9.85
N LEU A 407 5.63 -28.35 9.86
CA LEU A 407 4.22 -28.73 9.73
C LEU A 407 3.92 -29.37 8.36
N VAL A 408 4.45 -28.81 7.28
CA VAL A 408 4.28 -29.38 5.93
C VAL A 408 4.96 -30.74 5.84
N GLN A 409 6.16 -30.88 6.40
CA GLN A 409 6.87 -32.16 6.43
C GLN A 409 6.10 -33.21 7.25
N GLN A 410 5.59 -32.84 8.42
CA GLN A 410 4.83 -33.74 9.28
C GLN A 410 3.55 -34.23 8.60
N ALA A 411 2.77 -33.33 8.00
CA ALA A 411 1.57 -33.70 7.24
C ALA A 411 1.89 -34.73 6.14
N LEU A 412 3.02 -34.54 5.43
CA LEU A 412 3.46 -35.50 4.40
C LEU A 412 3.83 -36.87 4.97
N LEU A 413 4.52 -36.91 6.12
CA LEU A 413 4.94 -38.16 6.79
C LEU A 413 3.76 -38.94 7.34
N ASP A 414 2.78 -38.25 7.91
CA ASP A 414 1.55 -38.85 8.44
C ASP A 414 0.59 -39.28 7.33
N GLY A 415 0.85 -38.81 6.09
CA GLY A 415 0.02 -39.05 4.94
C GLY A 415 -1.25 -38.19 4.91
N ASP A 416 -1.28 -37.13 5.70
CA ASP A 416 -2.37 -36.15 5.75
C ASP A 416 -2.26 -35.14 4.60
N ASP A 417 -3.36 -34.94 3.89
CA ASP A 417 -3.44 -33.96 2.79
C ASP A 417 -3.90 -32.56 3.27
N GLU A 418 -4.16 -32.39 4.57
CA GLU A 418 -4.58 -31.12 5.17
C GLU A 418 -3.90 -30.77 6.50
N ILE A 419 -3.62 -29.48 6.69
CA ILE A 419 -3.25 -28.85 7.96
C ILE A 419 -4.49 -28.18 8.53
N VAL A 420 -4.98 -28.68 9.66
CA VAL A 420 -6.13 -28.11 10.39
C VAL A 420 -5.65 -27.12 11.43
N LEU A 421 -5.98 -25.85 11.25
CA LEU A 421 -5.61 -24.78 12.16
C LEU A 421 -6.47 -24.84 13.43
N THR A 422 -5.86 -25.32 14.51
CA THR A 422 -6.40 -25.22 15.87
C THR A 422 -6.01 -23.88 16.50
N GLU A 423 -6.64 -23.52 17.62
CA GLU A 423 -6.28 -22.29 18.33
C GLU A 423 -4.81 -22.31 18.80
N GLN A 424 -4.35 -23.45 19.31
CA GLN A 424 -2.96 -23.68 19.69
C GLN A 424 -2.01 -23.43 18.50
N LEU A 425 -2.32 -24.02 17.34
CA LEU A 425 -1.47 -23.86 16.15
C LEU A 425 -1.46 -22.42 15.63
N ILE A 426 -2.58 -21.70 15.77
CA ILE A 426 -2.64 -20.28 15.41
C ILE A 426 -1.77 -19.44 16.35
N GLU A 427 -1.80 -19.70 17.66
CA GLU A 427 -0.92 -19.04 18.63
C GLU A 427 0.56 -19.37 18.36
N ASP A 428 0.87 -20.62 18.04
CA ASP A 428 2.24 -21.06 17.72
C ASP A 428 2.79 -20.42 16.43
N LEU A 429 1.92 -20.15 15.44
CA LEU A 429 2.28 -19.52 14.16
C LEU A 429 2.17 -17.98 14.17
N ALA A 430 1.56 -17.39 15.20
CA ALA A 430 1.44 -15.95 15.33
C ALA A 430 2.81 -15.29 15.53
N VAL A 431 2.95 -14.06 15.02
CA VAL A 431 4.19 -13.28 15.13
C VAL A 431 3.92 -12.05 16.00
N GLY A 432 4.74 -11.88 17.05
CA GLY A 432 4.60 -10.76 18.00
C GLY A 432 3.41 -10.89 18.94
N ASP A 433 3.26 -9.92 19.85
CA ASP A 433 2.08 -9.85 20.73
C ASP A 433 0.90 -9.24 19.95
N GLY A 434 -0.27 -9.90 20.03
CA GLY A 434 -1.47 -9.53 19.28
C GLY A 434 -2.05 -8.18 19.70
N ASP A 435 -1.77 -7.73 20.92
CA ASP A 435 -2.35 -6.52 21.53
C ASP A 435 -1.89 -5.22 20.84
N ASP A 436 -0.76 -5.25 20.11
CA ASP A 436 -0.21 -4.09 19.39
C ASP A 436 -0.55 -4.07 17.88
N ILE A 437 -1.32 -5.03 17.39
CA ILE A 437 -1.69 -5.12 15.98
C ILE A 437 -2.73 -4.04 15.64
N ILE A 438 -2.51 -3.34 14.52
CA ILE A 438 -3.49 -2.40 13.97
C ILE A 438 -4.05 -2.97 12.66
N PRO A 439 -5.30 -3.46 12.63
CA PRO A 439 -5.93 -3.94 11.40
C PRO A 439 -6.28 -2.78 10.45
N VAL A 440 -6.57 -3.08 9.17
CA VAL A 440 -7.00 -2.03 8.23
C VAL A 440 -8.49 -1.70 8.41
N PRO A 441 -8.95 -0.45 8.25
CA PRO A 441 -10.37 -0.11 8.49
C PRO A 441 -11.37 -0.88 7.62
N ARG A 442 -10.99 -1.17 6.36
CA ARG A 442 -11.79 -1.91 5.39
C ARG A 442 -10.94 -3.00 4.74
N ALA A 443 -11.47 -4.22 4.71
CA ALA A 443 -10.93 -5.33 3.95
C ALA A 443 -11.99 -5.85 2.96
N GLU A 444 -11.57 -6.66 2.00
CA GLU A 444 -12.46 -7.34 1.07
C GLU A 444 -11.99 -8.79 0.97
N LEU A 445 -12.91 -9.76 1.07
CA LEU A 445 -12.58 -11.18 0.99
C LEU A 445 -13.35 -11.79 -0.17
N ALA A 446 -12.65 -12.44 -1.09
CA ALA A 446 -13.25 -13.20 -2.18
C ALA A 446 -13.28 -14.68 -1.83
N VAL A 447 -14.45 -15.30 -1.97
CA VAL A 447 -14.68 -16.69 -1.59
C VAL A 447 -15.54 -17.45 -2.59
N GLU A 448 -15.32 -18.76 -2.68
CA GLU A 448 -16.20 -19.71 -3.36
C GLU A 448 -16.91 -20.57 -2.29
N ILE A 449 -18.20 -20.85 -2.49
CA ILE A 449 -18.99 -21.69 -1.58
C ILE A 449 -19.09 -23.09 -2.19
N HIS A 450 -18.69 -24.10 -1.41
CA HIS A 450 -18.86 -25.51 -1.77
C HIS A 450 -20.02 -26.10 -0.97
N ALA A 451 -21.14 -26.37 -1.64
CA ALA A 451 -22.32 -27.01 -1.07
C ALA A 451 -23.08 -27.80 -2.15
N ARG A 452 -23.52 -29.01 -1.79
CA ARG A 452 -24.22 -29.94 -2.70
C ARG A 452 -25.59 -29.46 -3.17
N SER A 453 -26.26 -28.64 -2.37
CA SER A 453 -27.58 -28.08 -2.70
C SER A 453 -27.87 -26.83 -1.87
N VAL A 454 -28.93 -26.11 -2.22
CA VAL A 454 -29.43 -24.94 -1.47
C VAL A 454 -29.85 -25.35 -0.05
N GLU A 455 -30.44 -26.53 0.12
CA GLU A 455 -30.85 -27.07 1.41
C GLU A 455 -29.64 -27.44 2.27
N ALA A 456 -28.59 -28.02 1.67
CA ALA A 456 -27.33 -28.30 2.38
C ALA A 456 -26.67 -27.00 2.87
N LEU A 457 -26.63 -25.98 2.01
CA LEU A 457 -26.12 -24.65 2.36
C LEU A 457 -26.92 -24.01 3.50
N THR A 458 -28.26 -24.10 3.46
CA THR A 458 -29.15 -23.59 4.52
C THR A 458 -28.91 -24.30 5.86
N ARG A 459 -28.68 -25.62 5.85
CA ARG A 459 -28.36 -26.41 7.07
C ARG A 459 -26.93 -26.24 7.59
N GLY A 460 -26.10 -25.41 6.94
CA GLY A 460 -24.71 -25.18 7.37
C GLY A 460 -23.73 -26.27 6.95
N SER A 461 -24.13 -27.13 6.00
CA SER A 461 -23.27 -28.15 5.39
C SER A 461 -22.61 -27.58 4.13
N PHE A 462 -21.56 -26.79 4.34
CA PHE A 462 -20.77 -26.18 3.28
C PHE A 462 -19.28 -26.10 3.65
N ARG A 463 -18.43 -25.90 2.64
CA ARG A 463 -17.07 -25.38 2.81
C ARG A 463 -16.98 -24.01 2.16
N LEU A 464 -16.08 -23.18 2.67
CA LEU A 464 -15.76 -21.87 2.11
C LEU A 464 -14.32 -21.92 1.60
N VAL A 465 -14.05 -21.47 0.38
CA VAL A 465 -12.68 -21.44 -0.15
C VAL A 465 -12.28 -20.00 -0.37
N VAL A 466 -11.17 -19.56 0.25
CA VAL A 466 -10.62 -18.23 0.01
C VAL A 466 -10.00 -18.20 -1.38
N THR A 467 -10.63 -17.45 -2.29
CA THR A 467 -10.17 -17.31 -3.68
C THR A 467 -9.38 -16.02 -3.89
N GLY A 468 -9.50 -15.03 -3.02
CA GLY A 468 -8.75 -13.78 -3.15
C GLY A 468 -8.83 -12.88 -1.94
N THR A 469 -7.79 -12.08 -1.75
CA THR A 469 -7.68 -11.05 -0.71
C THR A 469 -7.18 -9.76 -1.39
N PRO A 470 -8.08 -8.96 -1.99
CA PRO A 470 -7.73 -7.67 -2.56
C PRO A 470 -6.89 -6.83 -1.59
N ARG A 471 -5.92 -6.09 -2.12
CA ARG A 471 -5.07 -5.21 -1.33
C ARG A 471 -5.96 -4.24 -0.53
N PRO A 472 -5.66 -3.98 0.75
CA PRO A 472 -6.35 -2.95 1.53
C PRO A 472 -6.46 -1.62 0.77
N GLY A 473 -7.63 -1.00 0.86
CA GLY A 473 -7.94 0.24 0.13
C GLY A 473 -8.22 0.05 -1.37
N SER A 474 -8.03 -1.15 -1.94
CA SER A 474 -8.47 -1.49 -3.30
C SER A 474 -9.82 -2.24 -3.31
N SER A 475 -10.48 -2.37 -4.47
CA SER A 475 -11.69 -3.19 -4.59
C SER A 475 -11.80 -3.92 -5.92
N MET A 476 -12.29 -5.14 -5.86
CA MET A 476 -12.69 -5.96 -6.99
C MET A 476 -14.15 -5.69 -7.43
N ALA A 477 -14.95 -5.03 -6.61
CA ALA A 477 -16.36 -4.74 -6.90
C ALA A 477 -16.58 -3.39 -7.59
N GLY A 478 -15.82 -2.35 -7.23
CA GLY A 478 -16.15 -0.96 -7.58
C GLY A 478 -16.26 -0.64 -9.08
N ARG A 479 -15.48 -1.28 -9.96
CA ARG A 479 -15.62 -1.13 -11.43
C ARG A 479 -17.04 -1.47 -11.92
N PHE A 480 -17.68 -2.44 -11.30
CA PHE A 480 -18.98 -2.96 -11.70
C PHE A 480 -20.16 -2.24 -11.04
N ALA A 481 -19.91 -1.23 -10.19
CA ALA A 481 -20.97 -0.53 -9.47
C ALA A 481 -22.00 0.17 -10.39
N HIS A 482 -21.63 0.46 -11.64
CA HIS A 482 -22.54 1.01 -12.65
C HIS A 482 -23.58 0.00 -13.18
N LEU A 483 -23.37 -1.30 -12.94
CA LEU A 483 -24.30 -2.38 -13.31
C LEU A 483 -25.29 -2.72 -12.19
N LEU A 484 -25.07 -2.18 -10.98
CA LEU A 484 -25.86 -2.53 -9.81
C LEU A 484 -27.15 -1.70 -9.73
N PRO A 485 -28.25 -2.27 -9.22
CA PRO A 485 -29.40 -1.48 -8.81
C PRO A 485 -29.00 -0.38 -7.81
N GLN A 486 -29.74 0.72 -7.80
CA GLN A 486 -29.37 1.91 -7.01
C GLN A 486 -29.20 1.61 -5.50
N ALA A 487 -30.01 0.72 -4.94
CA ALA A 487 -29.90 0.31 -3.54
C ALA A 487 -28.58 -0.42 -3.26
N ASP A 488 -28.26 -1.47 -4.04
CA ASP A 488 -27.02 -2.25 -3.89
C ASP A 488 -25.76 -1.42 -4.20
N ARG A 489 -25.87 -0.48 -5.13
CA ARG A 489 -24.82 0.52 -5.40
C ARG A 489 -24.58 1.39 -4.17
N SER A 490 -25.65 1.88 -3.53
CA SER A 490 -25.56 2.72 -2.33
C SER A 490 -24.94 1.95 -1.15
N ASP A 491 -25.30 0.67 -1.00
CA ASP A 491 -24.69 -0.24 -0.02
C ASP A 491 -23.19 -0.40 -0.26
N LEU A 492 -22.79 -0.66 -1.51
CA LEU A 492 -21.38 -0.78 -1.89
C LEU A 492 -20.62 0.55 -1.64
N GLU A 493 -21.21 1.68 -1.98
CA GLU A 493 -20.68 3.03 -1.74
C GLU A 493 -20.43 3.29 -0.25
N ALA A 494 -21.36 2.89 0.62
CA ALA A 494 -21.23 3.03 2.06
C ALA A 494 -19.99 2.30 2.60
N THR A 495 -19.63 1.14 2.01
CA THR A 495 -18.45 0.36 2.45
C THR A 495 -17.12 1.07 2.24
N TYR A 496 -17.04 2.08 1.36
CA TYR A 496 -15.79 2.81 1.10
C TYR A 496 -15.56 3.97 2.06
N ARG A 497 -16.59 4.39 2.80
CA ARG A 497 -16.51 5.48 3.76
C ARG A 497 -15.61 5.11 4.94
N ALA A 498 -14.91 6.10 5.48
CA ALA A 498 -14.06 5.93 6.63
C ALA A 498 -14.93 5.79 7.88
N GLY A 499 -14.57 4.86 8.77
CA GLY A 499 -15.22 4.71 10.07
C GLY A 499 -14.90 5.83 11.07
N VAL A 500 -14.15 6.86 10.65
CA VAL A 500 -13.78 8.02 11.48
C VAL A 500 -14.57 9.24 10.99
N PRO A 501 -15.49 9.81 11.80
CA PRO A 501 -16.40 10.86 11.35
C PRO A 501 -15.73 12.11 10.74
N GLU A 502 -14.54 12.48 11.21
CA GLU A 502 -13.84 13.69 10.75
C GLU A 502 -12.98 13.46 9.48
N ALA A 503 -12.71 12.20 9.13
CA ALA A 503 -11.85 11.86 7.99
C ALA A 503 -12.58 11.99 6.65
N ILE A 504 -11.87 12.47 5.63
CA ILE A 504 -12.35 12.56 4.25
C ILE A 504 -12.08 11.21 3.57
N SER A 505 -13.13 10.51 3.15
CA SER A 505 -12.98 9.39 2.22
C SER A 505 -12.88 9.94 0.79
N ALA A 506 -11.73 9.76 0.16
CA ALA A 506 -11.49 10.25 -1.19
C ALA A 506 -11.16 9.10 -2.15
N GLN A 507 -11.83 9.09 -3.30
CA GLN A 507 -11.51 8.16 -4.38
C GLN A 507 -10.25 8.64 -5.09
N LEU A 508 -9.26 7.77 -5.23
CA LEU A 508 -8.03 8.05 -5.95
C LEU A 508 -8.25 7.76 -7.45
N SER A 509 -8.14 8.78 -8.29
CA SER A 509 -8.35 8.72 -9.74
C SER A 509 -7.05 8.97 -10.49
N PHE A 510 -6.64 8.00 -11.31
CA PHE A 510 -5.38 8.06 -12.05
C PHE A 510 -5.40 7.12 -13.26
N ALA A 511 -4.71 7.52 -14.33
CA ALA A 511 -4.47 6.66 -15.48
C ALA A 511 -3.44 5.56 -15.15
N PRO A 512 -3.61 4.32 -15.65
CA PRO A 512 -2.66 3.24 -15.46
C PRO A 512 -1.42 3.41 -16.35
N ARG A 513 -0.30 2.76 -15.98
CA ARG A 513 0.94 2.79 -16.79
C ARG A 513 0.81 2.12 -18.17
N ARG A 514 -0.22 1.29 -18.37
CA ARG A 514 -0.53 0.71 -19.68
C ARG A 514 -1.92 1.20 -20.08
N ARG A 515 -2.01 1.93 -21.18
CA ARG A 515 -3.23 2.58 -21.69
C ARG A 515 -4.45 1.65 -21.70
N ARG A 516 -4.35 0.46 -22.32
CA ARG A 516 -5.41 -0.56 -22.29
C ARG A 516 -5.96 -0.93 -20.90
N ASN A 517 -5.18 -0.76 -19.84
CA ASN A 517 -5.65 -1.04 -18.48
C ASN A 517 -6.65 0.02 -17.97
N GLU A 518 -6.89 1.12 -18.69
CA GLU A 518 -7.99 2.05 -18.38
C GLU A 518 -9.35 1.33 -18.42
N ASN A 519 -9.46 0.29 -19.25
CA ASN A 519 -10.62 -0.60 -19.26
C ASN A 519 -10.88 -1.22 -17.86
N ILE A 520 -9.86 -1.34 -17.01
CA ILE A 520 -9.91 -1.85 -15.64
C ILE A 520 -10.04 -0.73 -14.60
N SER A 521 -9.27 0.35 -14.72
CA SER A 521 -9.21 1.42 -13.71
C SER A 521 -10.33 2.45 -13.81
N ARG A 522 -11.01 2.53 -14.96
CA ARG A 522 -12.16 3.42 -15.15
C ARG A 522 -13.36 2.90 -14.35
N THR A 523 -13.83 3.71 -13.42
CA THR A 523 -14.86 3.36 -12.44
C THR A 523 -15.81 4.53 -12.22
N PRO A 524 -17.06 4.32 -11.78
CA PRO A 524 -17.91 5.44 -11.35
C PRO A 524 -17.28 6.18 -10.16
N GLN A 525 -17.63 7.46 -10.00
CA GLN A 525 -17.35 8.18 -8.76
C GLN A 525 -18.28 7.68 -7.65
N LEU A 526 -17.75 6.91 -6.70
CA LEU A 526 -18.48 6.29 -5.58
C LEU A 526 -18.30 7.07 -4.27
N LEU A 527 -17.42 8.07 -4.25
CA LEU A 527 -17.14 8.91 -3.10
C LEU A 527 -17.28 10.40 -3.45
N PRO A 528 -17.66 11.24 -2.48
CA PRO A 528 -17.85 12.67 -2.74
C PRO A 528 -16.55 13.37 -3.11
N TYR A 529 -15.42 12.99 -2.50
CA TYR A 529 -14.12 13.60 -2.75
C TYR A 529 -13.27 12.74 -3.69
N VAL A 530 -12.44 13.39 -4.52
CA VAL A 530 -11.53 12.72 -5.45
C VAL A 530 -10.12 13.30 -5.32
N ILE A 531 -9.13 12.43 -5.12
CA ILE A 531 -7.71 12.79 -5.30
C ILE A 531 -7.36 12.48 -6.76
N VAL A 532 -6.80 13.45 -7.45
CA VAL A 532 -6.60 13.40 -8.91
C VAL A 532 -5.11 13.37 -9.24
N LEU A 533 -4.76 12.60 -10.27
CA LEU A 533 -3.41 12.52 -10.81
C LEU A 533 -3.48 12.50 -12.33
N SER A 534 -2.85 13.49 -12.97
CA SER A 534 -2.74 13.62 -14.42
C SER A 534 -4.10 13.58 -15.12
N GLU A 535 -5.09 14.33 -14.63
CA GLU A 535 -6.42 14.42 -15.23
C GLU A 535 -6.87 15.86 -15.49
N HIS A 536 -7.66 16.08 -16.55
CA HIS A 536 -8.34 17.36 -16.77
C HIS A 536 -9.72 17.34 -16.09
N ARG A 537 -9.93 18.26 -15.13
CA ARG A 537 -11.22 18.42 -14.44
C ARG A 537 -11.57 19.89 -14.24
N ALA A 538 -12.86 20.16 -14.19
CA ALA A 538 -13.35 21.46 -13.72
C ALA A 538 -13.00 21.65 -12.25
N ASP A 539 -12.67 22.90 -11.87
CA ASP A 539 -12.38 23.27 -10.49
C ASP A 539 -13.65 23.07 -9.63
N ARG A 540 -13.55 22.20 -8.62
CA ARG A 540 -14.65 21.84 -7.71
C ARG A 540 -14.09 21.65 -6.31
N ALA A 541 -14.84 22.10 -5.30
CA ALA A 541 -14.46 21.98 -3.89
C ALA A 541 -14.24 20.52 -3.39
N CYS A 542 -14.71 19.53 -4.15
CA CYS A 542 -14.53 18.11 -3.83
C CYS A 542 -13.30 17.45 -4.48
N VAL A 543 -12.50 18.20 -5.26
CA VAL A 543 -11.24 17.72 -5.84
C VAL A 543 -10.09 18.13 -4.93
N ILE A 544 -9.23 17.17 -4.57
CA ILE A 544 -8.05 17.38 -3.74
C ILE A 544 -6.82 17.23 -4.63
N GLY A 545 -6.09 18.34 -4.83
CA GLY A 545 -4.83 18.37 -5.58
C GLY A 545 -3.66 17.82 -4.78
N LEU A 546 -2.57 17.44 -5.47
CA LEU A 546 -1.36 16.91 -4.85
C LEU A 546 -0.62 17.95 -3.98
N ASP A 547 -0.73 19.23 -4.32
CA ASP A 547 -0.18 20.36 -3.58
C ASP A 547 -0.92 20.63 -2.26
N ASP A 548 -2.16 20.16 -2.15
CA ASP A 548 -2.97 20.24 -0.94
C ASP A 548 -2.83 19.00 -0.05
N LEU A 549 -1.95 18.05 -0.39
CA LEU A 549 -1.72 16.83 0.39
C LEU A 549 -0.38 16.86 1.14
N ALA A 550 -0.41 16.40 2.39
CA ALA A 550 0.77 16.20 3.21
C ALA A 550 0.70 14.90 3.99
N VAL A 551 1.87 14.35 4.34
CA VAL A 551 2.00 13.15 5.16
C VAL A 551 2.49 13.53 6.54
N THR A 552 1.87 12.94 7.56
CA THR A 552 2.37 12.95 8.93
C THR A 552 2.49 11.53 9.47
N ALA A 553 3.21 11.38 10.57
CA ALA A 553 3.37 10.10 11.25
C ALA A 553 3.40 10.27 12.77
N ASP A 554 2.77 9.34 13.48
CA ASP A 554 2.95 9.19 14.92
C ASP A 554 3.93 8.03 15.22
N ALA A 555 3.92 7.54 16.46
CA ALA A 555 4.78 6.43 16.87
C ALA A 555 4.47 5.10 16.16
N ARG A 556 3.25 4.91 15.63
CA ARG A 556 2.74 3.65 15.09
C ARG A 556 2.38 3.74 13.60
N GLN A 557 1.77 4.82 13.13
CA GLN A 557 1.15 4.93 11.81
C GLN A 557 1.52 6.21 11.05
N PHE A 558 1.19 6.21 9.76
CA PHE A 558 1.16 7.39 8.91
C PHE A 558 -0.28 7.87 8.75
N PHE A 559 -0.44 9.16 8.48
CA PHE A 559 -1.71 9.77 8.12
C PHE A 559 -1.49 10.69 6.92
N LEU A 560 -2.47 10.73 6.03
CA LEU A 560 -2.54 11.69 4.93
C LEU A 560 -3.46 12.84 5.36
N ILE A 561 -3.05 14.08 5.12
CA ILE A 561 -3.74 15.29 5.57
C ILE A 561 -3.97 16.20 4.36
N GLN A 562 -5.16 16.79 4.28
CA GLN A 562 -5.44 17.91 3.40
C GLN A 562 -4.98 19.21 4.07
N LEU A 563 -4.01 19.91 3.49
CA LEU A 563 -3.37 21.09 4.10
C LEU A 563 -4.37 22.24 4.32
N SER A 564 -5.23 22.52 3.33
CA SER A 564 -6.20 23.61 3.35
C SER A 564 -7.26 23.47 4.45
N THR A 565 -7.59 22.24 4.85
CA THR A 565 -8.64 21.97 5.85
C THR A 565 -8.09 21.40 7.17
N GLY A 566 -6.86 20.88 7.17
CA GLY A 566 -6.25 20.13 8.27
C GLY A 566 -6.88 18.76 8.50
N ARG A 567 -7.78 18.30 7.63
CA ARG A 567 -8.52 17.05 7.81
C ARG A 567 -7.72 15.85 7.32
N ARG A 568 -7.90 14.70 7.97
CA ARG A 568 -7.35 13.42 7.50
C ARG A 568 -8.02 13.00 6.20
N VAL A 569 -7.26 12.38 5.32
CA VAL A 569 -7.73 11.86 4.04
C VAL A 569 -7.47 10.34 4.00
N GLU A 570 -8.51 9.57 3.73
CA GLU A 570 -8.46 8.12 3.54
C GLU A 570 -8.67 7.80 2.06
N PRO A 571 -7.59 7.52 1.31
CA PRO A 571 -7.69 7.21 -0.11
C PRO A 571 -8.31 5.83 -0.36
N ARG A 572 -9.10 5.74 -1.44
CA ARG A 572 -9.74 4.51 -1.91
C ARG A 572 -9.51 4.31 -3.41
N VAL A 573 -9.02 3.13 -3.77
CA VAL A 573 -8.86 2.69 -5.16
C VAL A 573 -10.01 1.71 -5.46
N VAL A 574 -11.07 2.15 -6.13
CA VAL A 574 -12.28 1.32 -6.30
C VAL A 574 -12.18 0.30 -7.47
N HIS A 575 -10.96 -0.12 -7.82
CA HIS A 575 -10.67 -1.12 -8.86
C HIS A 575 -9.49 -2.01 -8.47
N ALA A 576 -9.36 -3.15 -9.15
CA ALA A 576 -8.35 -4.18 -8.87
C ALA A 576 -7.17 -4.14 -9.87
N LEU A 577 -6.62 -2.95 -10.09
CA LEU A 577 -5.41 -2.81 -10.90
C LEU A 577 -4.20 -3.31 -10.10
N GLU A 578 -3.31 -4.07 -10.73
CA GLU A 578 -2.08 -4.56 -10.10
C GLU A 578 -1.19 -3.36 -9.70
N ALA A 579 -0.74 -3.36 -8.44
CA ALA A 579 -0.11 -2.21 -7.81
C ALA A 579 1.38 -2.06 -8.16
N GLY A 580 2.12 -3.16 -8.32
CA GLY A 580 3.57 -3.16 -8.45
C GLY A 580 4.09 -2.68 -9.80
N VAL A 581 3.40 -3.03 -10.88
CA VAL A 581 3.84 -2.79 -12.27
C VAL A 581 2.88 -1.89 -13.03
N HIS A 582 1.58 -2.08 -12.88
CA HIS A 582 0.60 -1.39 -13.71
C HIS A 582 0.09 -0.06 -13.14
N THR A 583 0.28 0.16 -11.84
CA THR A 583 -0.12 1.40 -11.14
C THR A 583 1.06 2.39 -11.13
N PRO A 584 0.83 3.69 -11.40
CA PRO A 584 1.88 4.70 -11.25
C PRO A 584 2.43 4.74 -9.80
N PRO A 585 3.76 4.91 -9.60
CA PRO A 585 4.34 4.79 -8.26
C PRO A 585 3.77 5.78 -7.23
N LEU A 586 3.46 7.01 -7.65
CA LEU A 586 2.84 8.01 -6.79
C LEU A 586 1.40 7.62 -6.40
N ALA A 587 0.60 7.11 -7.35
CA ALA A 587 -0.74 6.61 -7.06
C ALA A 587 -0.69 5.43 -6.06
N ARG A 588 0.26 4.51 -6.24
CA ARG A 588 0.49 3.40 -5.30
C ARG A 588 0.86 3.93 -3.90
N PHE A 589 1.76 4.90 -3.82
CA PHE A 589 2.19 5.49 -2.55
C PHE A 589 1.00 6.09 -1.80
N ILE A 590 0.19 6.92 -2.46
CA ILE A 590 -1.02 7.52 -1.87
C ILE A 590 -2.00 6.42 -1.44
N ALA A 591 -2.21 5.39 -2.26
CA ALA A 591 -3.12 4.30 -1.96
C ALA A 591 -2.67 3.40 -0.79
N GLU A 592 -1.40 3.40 -0.41
CA GLU A 592 -0.85 2.54 0.64
C GLU A 592 -0.52 3.30 1.93
N ILE A 593 -0.18 4.59 1.87
CA ILE A 593 0.43 5.32 2.99
C ILE A 593 -0.38 5.24 4.30
N THR A 594 -1.71 5.38 4.27
CA THR A 594 -2.55 5.36 5.50
C THR A 594 -2.67 3.97 6.12
N THR A 595 -2.39 2.92 5.35
CA THR A 595 -2.42 1.51 5.82
C THR A 595 -1.04 0.87 5.90
N ALA A 596 0.02 1.62 5.56
CA ALA A 596 1.41 1.14 5.46
C ALA A 596 1.93 0.46 6.73
N ARG A 597 1.44 0.90 7.89
CA ARG A 597 1.82 0.37 9.22
C ARG A 597 0.78 -0.56 9.83
N CYS A 598 -0.33 -0.80 9.15
CA CYS A 598 -1.33 -1.78 9.57
C CYS A 598 -0.81 -3.21 9.33
N ALA A 599 -1.40 -4.17 10.04
CA ALA A 599 -1.23 -5.59 9.78
C ALA A 599 -1.51 -5.91 8.32
N VAL A 600 -0.60 -6.64 7.68
CA VAL A 600 -0.77 -6.99 6.27
C VAL A 600 -1.86 -8.03 6.12
N TYR A 601 -2.98 -7.60 5.53
CA TYR A 601 -4.07 -8.48 5.13
C TYR A 601 -3.78 -9.13 3.78
N LYS A 602 -3.65 -10.46 3.77
CA LYS A 602 -3.41 -11.26 2.57
C LYS A 602 -3.83 -12.72 2.79
N ALA A 603 -3.84 -13.50 1.71
CA ALA A 603 -4.03 -14.94 1.76
C ALA A 603 -2.95 -15.63 2.62
N PHE A 604 -3.23 -16.84 3.08
CA PHE A 604 -2.32 -17.59 3.94
C PHE A 604 -0.93 -17.72 3.29
N ASP A 605 0.10 -17.32 4.04
CA ASP A 605 1.48 -17.28 3.56
C ASP A 605 2.28 -18.45 4.12
N PHE A 606 2.65 -19.38 3.24
CA PHE A 606 3.54 -20.51 3.55
C PHE A 606 4.99 -20.09 3.79
N GLY A 607 5.35 -18.84 3.54
CA GLY A 607 6.69 -18.34 3.78
C GLY A 607 7.73 -19.08 2.95
N ALA A 608 8.81 -19.52 3.57
CA ALA A 608 9.85 -20.30 2.88
C ALA A 608 9.32 -21.62 2.28
N ALA A 609 8.29 -22.22 2.89
CA ALA A 609 7.67 -23.46 2.38
C ALA A 609 6.96 -23.26 1.04
N ALA A 610 6.69 -22.02 0.62
CA ALA A 610 6.10 -21.72 -0.69
C ALA A 610 6.95 -22.21 -1.88
N HIS A 611 8.20 -22.62 -1.70
CA HIS A 611 9.01 -23.18 -2.78
C HIS A 611 8.95 -24.72 -2.87
N LEU A 612 8.26 -25.39 -1.95
CA LEU A 612 8.12 -26.85 -1.95
C LEU A 612 7.30 -27.34 -3.15
N PRO A 613 7.60 -28.53 -3.73
CA PRO A 613 6.84 -29.09 -4.84
C PRO A 613 5.38 -29.37 -4.51
N TYR A 614 5.07 -29.66 -3.25
CA TYR A 614 3.73 -29.91 -2.73
C TYR A 614 3.48 -29.10 -1.48
N LEU A 615 2.27 -28.58 -1.35
CA LEU A 615 1.74 -27.96 -0.13
C LEU A 615 0.37 -28.57 0.19
N PRO A 616 0.15 -29.04 1.43
CA PRO A 616 -1.15 -29.53 1.86
C PRO A 616 -2.17 -28.40 1.94
N ARG A 617 -3.45 -28.76 1.91
CA ARG A 617 -4.55 -27.83 2.13
C ARG A 617 -4.44 -27.22 3.53
N VAL A 618 -4.73 -25.93 3.71
CA VAL A 618 -4.81 -25.29 5.03
C VAL A 618 -6.26 -24.94 5.33
N ARG A 619 -6.78 -25.49 6.43
CA ARG A 619 -8.19 -25.39 6.81
C ARG A 619 -8.37 -24.80 8.21
N TYR A 620 -9.23 -23.81 8.33
CA TYR A 620 -9.75 -23.30 9.60
C TYR A 620 -11.26 -23.48 9.62
N ARG A 621 -11.79 -24.27 10.58
CA ARG A 621 -13.22 -24.62 10.65
C ARG A 621 -13.73 -25.17 9.30
N ARG A 622 -14.71 -24.50 8.66
CA ARG A 622 -15.24 -24.87 7.34
C ARG A 622 -14.50 -24.18 6.19
N THR A 623 -13.60 -23.27 6.50
CA THR A 623 -12.87 -22.47 5.52
C THR A 623 -11.55 -23.10 5.11
N ILE A 624 -11.36 -23.27 3.82
CA ILE A 624 -10.07 -23.56 3.17
C ILE A 624 -9.39 -22.22 2.92
N LEU A 625 -8.38 -21.89 3.73
CA LEU A 625 -7.59 -20.66 3.58
C LEU A 625 -6.60 -20.76 2.43
N ALA A 626 -6.09 -21.96 2.16
CA ALA A 626 -5.28 -22.29 1.00
C ALA A 626 -5.63 -23.71 0.50
N PRO A 627 -6.01 -23.90 -0.77
CA PRO A 627 -6.18 -25.24 -1.34
C PRO A 627 -4.83 -25.95 -1.43
N ALA A 628 -4.85 -27.29 -1.53
CA ALA A 628 -3.65 -28.05 -1.81
C ALA A 628 -3.02 -27.58 -3.13
N ARG A 629 -1.68 -27.53 -3.18
CA ARG A 629 -0.93 -27.00 -4.33
C ARG A 629 0.23 -27.89 -4.71
N TRP A 630 0.44 -28.02 -6.02
CA TRP A 630 1.55 -28.73 -6.63
C TRP A 630 2.30 -27.82 -7.61
N LEU A 631 3.63 -27.89 -7.64
CA LEU A 631 4.46 -27.30 -8.68
C LEU A 631 4.84 -28.38 -9.68
N LEU A 632 4.44 -28.18 -10.93
CA LEU A 632 4.82 -29.04 -12.04
C LEU A 632 5.90 -28.34 -12.86
N THR A 633 7.08 -28.95 -12.97
CA THR A 633 8.19 -28.44 -13.78
C THR A 633 8.31 -29.21 -15.08
N ALA A 634 8.86 -28.56 -16.12
CA ALA A 634 9.12 -29.22 -17.39
C ALA A 634 10.14 -30.36 -17.28
N SER A 635 10.93 -30.42 -16.20
CA SER A 635 11.83 -31.54 -15.89
C SER A 635 11.13 -32.73 -15.23
N ASP A 636 9.91 -32.56 -14.71
CA ASP A 636 9.16 -33.67 -14.13
C ASP A 636 8.54 -34.59 -15.19
N LEU A 637 8.42 -34.14 -16.45
CA LEU A 637 7.75 -34.84 -17.53
C LEU A 637 8.63 -34.92 -18.79
N PRO A 638 8.38 -35.88 -19.70
CA PRO A 638 9.09 -35.98 -20.97
C PRO A 638 9.00 -34.69 -21.81
N GLY A 639 10.08 -34.34 -22.50
CA GLY A 639 10.16 -33.13 -23.29
C GLY A 639 9.26 -33.10 -24.53
N ARG A 640 9.29 -31.98 -25.27
CA ARG A 640 8.47 -31.72 -26.47
C ARG A 640 8.54 -32.76 -27.60
N HIS A 641 9.59 -33.59 -27.62
CA HIS A 641 9.80 -34.61 -28.65
C HIS A 641 9.18 -35.97 -28.29
N ALA A 642 8.80 -36.17 -27.03
CA ALA A 642 8.11 -37.38 -26.60
C ALA A 642 6.69 -37.45 -27.19
N THR A 643 6.21 -38.65 -27.42
CA THR A 643 4.82 -38.89 -27.84
C THR A 643 3.84 -38.44 -26.75
N MET A 644 2.55 -38.30 -27.09
CA MET A 644 1.53 -38.00 -26.08
C MET A 644 1.37 -39.16 -25.09
N ALA A 645 1.46 -40.42 -25.56
CA ALA A 645 1.32 -41.60 -24.72
C ALA A 645 2.44 -41.70 -23.66
N GLU A 646 3.69 -41.49 -24.06
CA GLU A 646 4.84 -41.43 -23.14
C GLU A 646 4.67 -40.32 -22.10
N TRP A 647 4.22 -39.14 -22.54
CA TRP A 647 3.99 -38.00 -21.66
C TRP A 647 2.85 -38.26 -20.66
N GLU A 648 1.76 -38.90 -21.11
CA GLU A 648 0.62 -39.26 -20.26
C GLU A 648 0.99 -40.34 -19.23
N ALA A 649 1.81 -41.32 -19.60
CA ALA A 649 2.30 -42.34 -18.68
C ALA A 649 3.12 -41.71 -17.54
N GLU A 650 4.05 -40.82 -17.87
CA GLU A 650 4.84 -40.10 -16.85
C GLU A 650 4.00 -39.12 -16.03
N LEU A 651 2.98 -38.47 -16.63
CA LEU A 651 2.03 -37.66 -15.87
C LEU A 651 1.30 -38.52 -14.83
N ARG A 652 0.90 -39.75 -15.17
CA ARG A 652 0.24 -40.67 -14.23
C ARG A 652 1.18 -41.09 -13.10
N THR A 653 2.45 -41.39 -13.41
CA THR A 653 3.48 -41.66 -12.39
C THR A 653 3.66 -40.45 -11.46
N TRP A 654 3.73 -39.25 -12.02
CA TRP A 654 3.83 -38.01 -11.26
C TRP A 654 2.60 -37.76 -10.38
N GLN A 655 1.38 -37.96 -10.90
CA GLN A 655 0.13 -37.85 -10.13
C GLN A 655 0.10 -38.84 -8.97
N ALA A 656 0.50 -40.10 -9.20
CA ALA A 656 0.54 -41.12 -8.15
C ALA A 656 1.58 -40.76 -7.06
N ARG A 657 2.76 -40.28 -7.45
CA ARG A 657 3.84 -39.89 -6.51
C ARG A 657 3.43 -38.73 -5.60
N LEU A 658 2.74 -37.74 -6.14
CA LEU A 658 2.35 -36.52 -5.41
C LEU A 658 0.86 -36.50 -5.00
N ARG A 659 0.15 -37.62 -5.15
CA ARG A 659 -1.28 -37.80 -4.82
C ARG A 659 -2.18 -36.73 -5.45
N VAL A 660 -1.89 -36.38 -6.69
CA VAL A 660 -2.64 -35.34 -7.42
C VAL A 660 -3.90 -35.97 -8.01
N GLY A 661 -5.07 -35.46 -7.62
CA GLY A 661 -6.34 -35.89 -8.19
C GLY A 661 -6.48 -35.55 -9.69
N ASP A 662 -7.51 -36.09 -10.33
CA ASP A 662 -7.77 -35.80 -11.75
C ASP A 662 -8.28 -34.37 -11.98
N ARG A 663 -8.86 -33.71 -10.97
CA ARG A 663 -9.39 -32.35 -11.09
C ARG A 663 -8.44 -31.36 -10.45
N VAL A 664 -7.86 -30.48 -11.27
CA VAL A 664 -6.90 -29.46 -10.82
C VAL A 664 -7.21 -28.12 -11.45
N THR A 665 -6.88 -27.04 -10.77
CA THR A 665 -6.88 -25.69 -11.34
C THR A 665 -5.47 -25.32 -11.74
N MET A 666 -5.22 -25.19 -13.04
CA MET A 666 -3.97 -24.65 -13.55
C MET A 666 -3.94 -23.14 -13.28
N VAL A 667 -2.88 -22.68 -12.61
CA VAL A 667 -2.65 -21.29 -12.26
C VAL A 667 -1.41 -20.78 -12.99
N ASP A 668 -1.58 -19.69 -13.73
CA ASP A 668 -0.53 -19.05 -14.52
C ASP A 668 -0.72 -17.53 -14.48
N ASP A 669 0.25 -16.81 -13.92
CA ASP A 669 0.19 -15.35 -13.67
C ASP A 669 -1.15 -14.88 -13.07
N GLY A 670 -1.66 -15.65 -12.09
CA GLY A 670 -2.94 -15.38 -11.41
C GLY A 670 -4.19 -15.73 -12.23
N GLN A 671 -4.05 -16.13 -13.49
CA GLN A 671 -5.13 -16.72 -14.27
C GLN A 671 -5.39 -18.15 -13.83
N ARG A 672 -6.67 -18.51 -13.73
CA ARG A 672 -7.10 -19.85 -13.31
C ARG A 672 -7.83 -20.52 -14.45
N LEU A 673 -7.43 -21.76 -14.76
CA LEU A 673 -8.13 -22.62 -15.69
C LEU A 673 -8.34 -23.99 -15.04
N PRO A 674 -9.55 -24.29 -14.57
CA PRO A 674 -9.86 -25.61 -14.03
C PRO A 674 -9.85 -26.67 -15.14
N LEU A 675 -9.06 -27.71 -14.92
CA LEU A 675 -8.80 -28.83 -15.82
C LEU A 675 -9.31 -30.14 -15.20
N ASP A 676 -9.68 -31.06 -16.08
CA ASP A 676 -9.92 -32.46 -15.77
C ASP A 676 -8.87 -33.29 -16.50
N LEU A 677 -7.87 -33.78 -15.77
CA LEU A 677 -6.74 -34.57 -16.27
C LEU A 677 -7.17 -35.97 -16.73
N GLY A 678 -8.40 -36.41 -16.47
CA GLY A 678 -9.01 -37.55 -17.15
C GLY A 678 -9.25 -37.30 -18.64
N HIS A 679 -9.40 -36.03 -19.04
CA HIS A 679 -9.71 -35.63 -20.41
C HIS A 679 -8.44 -35.34 -21.24
N ARG A 680 -8.31 -35.99 -22.42
CA ARG A 680 -7.12 -35.89 -23.29
C ARG A 680 -6.82 -34.46 -23.73
N VAL A 681 -7.85 -33.69 -24.10
CA VAL A 681 -7.72 -32.27 -24.50
C VAL A 681 -7.15 -31.40 -23.36
N HIS A 682 -7.58 -31.64 -22.11
CA HIS A 682 -7.10 -30.85 -20.97
C HIS A 682 -5.64 -31.16 -20.65
N ARG A 683 -5.23 -32.44 -20.76
CA ARG A 683 -3.82 -32.84 -20.68
C ARG A 683 -2.99 -32.17 -21.77
N ALA A 684 -3.50 -32.06 -23.00
CA ALA A 684 -2.82 -31.37 -24.08
C ALA A 684 -2.70 -29.85 -23.84
N LEU A 685 -3.70 -29.21 -23.24
CA LEU A 685 -3.63 -27.81 -22.79
C LEU A 685 -2.57 -27.63 -21.71
N LEU A 686 -2.54 -28.52 -20.71
CA LEU A 686 -1.52 -28.52 -19.65
C LEU A 686 -0.12 -28.64 -20.24
N ARG A 687 0.12 -29.64 -21.10
CA ARG A 687 1.41 -29.86 -21.77
C ARG A 687 1.85 -28.63 -22.57
N THR A 688 0.94 -28.10 -23.40
CA THR A 688 1.22 -26.93 -24.26
C THR A 688 1.63 -25.72 -23.41
N ARG A 689 0.97 -25.52 -22.26
CA ARG A 689 1.32 -24.40 -21.39
C ARG A 689 2.64 -24.64 -20.65
N LEU A 690 2.87 -25.85 -20.14
CA LEU A 690 4.10 -26.23 -19.45
C LEU A 690 5.34 -26.07 -20.36
N ASP A 691 5.23 -26.46 -21.63
CA ASP A 691 6.30 -26.29 -22.61
C ASP A 691 6.68 -24.82 -22.80
N SER A 692 5.71 -23.90 -22.66
CA SER A 692 5.91 -22.47 -22.81
C SER A 692 6.43 -21.77 -21.54
N THR A 693 5.92 -22.14 -20.37
CA THR A 693 6.24 -21.45 -19.10
C THR A 693 7.34 -22.14 -18.30
N ARG A 694 7.70 -23.40 -18.63
CA ARG A 694 8.65 -24.29 -17.95
C ARG A 694 8.27 -24.72 -16.53
N GLN A 695 7.39 -23.99 -15.87
CA GLN A 695 6.84 -24.31 -14.56
C GLN A 695 5.38 -23.88 -14.52
N LEU A 696 4.54 -24.67 -13.86
CA LEU A 696 3.14 -24.37 -13.62
C LEU A 696 2.76 -24.67 -12.17
N GLU A 697 1.86 -23.85 -11.63
CA GLU A 697 1.21 -24.12 -10.36
C GLU A 697 -0.14 -24.80 -10.61
N LEU A 698 -0.36 -25.94 -9.97
CA LEU A 698 -1.62 -26.65 -9.97
C LEU A 698 -2.23 -26.58 -8.57
N ARG A 699 -3.52 -26.27 -8.47
CA ARG A 699 -4.26 -26.26 -7.21
C ARG A 699 -5.38 -27.29 -7.24
N GLU A 700 -5.85 -27.67 -6.06
CA GLU A 700 -7.08 -28.41 -5.92
C GLU A 700 -8.26 -27.70 -6.64
N ALA A 701 -9.16 -28.46 -7.27
CA ALA A 701 -10.34 -27.93 -7.94
C ALA A 701 -11.63 -28.52 -7.36
N PRO A 702 -12.75 -27.76 -7.34
CA PRO A 702 -14.03 -28.28 -6.88
C PRO A 702 -14.58 -29.37 -7.81
N SER A 703 -15.34 -30.29 -7.23
CA SER A 703 -16.20 -31.18 -8.00
C SER A 703 -17.47 -30.43 -8.47
N PRO A 704 -18.18 -30.90 -9.52
CA PRO A 704 -19.43 -30.30 -9.93
C PRO A 704 -20.50 -30.32 -8.82
N ASP A 705 -20.45 -31.33 -7.96
CA ASP A 705 -21.37 -31.45 -6.82
C ASP A 705 -21.07 -30.40 -5.74
N ASP A 706 -19.81 -30.00 -5.57
CA ASP A 706 -19.46 -28.90 -4.65
C ASP A 706 -20.10 -27.58 -5.09
N LEU A 707 -20.39 -27.41 -6.38
CA LEU A 707 -21.06 -26.22 -6.92
C LEU A 707 -22.58 -26.39 -7.06
N GLY A 708 -23.15 -27.47 -6.51
CA GLY A 708 -24.55 -27.84 -6.71
C GLY A 708 -25.57 -26.79 -6.24
N TRP A 709 -25.27 -26.04 -5.16
CA TRP A 709 -26.16 -25.02 -4.61
C TRP A 709 -26.48 -23.86 -5.58
N ILE A 710 -25.62 -23.62 -6.58
CA ILE A 710 -25.78 -22.55 -7.57
C ILE A 710 -25.92 -23.11 -9.00
N GLY A 711 -26.38 -24.36 -9.12
CA GLY A 711 -26.59 -25.00 -10.42
C GLY A 711 -25.29 -25.38 -11.13
N LYS A 712 -24.26 -25.79 -10.38
CA LYS A 712 -22.93 -26.20 -10.87
C LYS A 712 -22.14 -25.08 -11.57
N ARG A 713 -22.53 -23.83 -11.36
CA ARG A 713 -21.85 -22.65 -11.93
C ARG A 713 -20.64 -22.27 -11.10
N ALA A 714 -19.51 -22.05 -11.74
CA ALA A 714 -18.35 -21.47 -11.08
C ALA A 714 -18.68 -20.03 -10.66
N HIS A 715 -18.35 -19.69 -9.42
CA HIS A 715 -18.76 -18.43 -8.80
C HIS A 715 -17.72 -17.95 -7.78
N GLU A 716 -17.79 -16.65 -7.48
CA GLU A 716 -16.99 -16.01 -6.44
C GLU A 716 -17.86 -14.91 -5.79
N LEU A 717 -17.91 -14.88 -4.47
CA LEU A 717 -18.57 -13.84 -3.69
C LEU A 717 -17.52 -12.90 -3.11
N LEU A 718 -17.73 -11.60 -3.27
CA LEU A 718 -16.90 -10.55 -2.69
C LEU A 718 -17.57 -9.99 -1.44
N PHE A 719 -16.98 -10.24 -0.28
CA PHE A 719 -17.44 -9.74 1.01
C PHE A 719 -16.67 -8.46 1.38
N PRO A 720 -17.32 -7.28 1.38
CA PRO A 720 -16.77 -6.12 2.05
C PRO A 720 -16.82 -6.32 3.57
N LEU A 721 -15.69 -6.08 4.23
CA LEU A 721 -15.55 -6.19 5.68
C LEU A 721 -15.08 -4.85 6.23
N ALA A 722 -15.69 -4.39 7.33
CA ALA A 722 -15.25 -3.19 8.06
C ALA A 722 -14.98 -3.52 9.53
N LEU A 723 -14.08 -2.78 10.17
CA LEU A 723 -13.90 -2.90 11.62
C LEU A 723 -15.18 -2.52 12.36
N ALA A 724 -15.55 -3.31 13.37
CA ALA A 724 -16.72 -3.01 14.19
C ALA A 724 -16.57 -1.67 14.92
N GLU A 725 -17.66 -0.91 15.03
CA GLU A 725 -17.69 0.37 15.75
C GLU A 725 -17.19 0.20 17.20
N GLY A 726 -16.39 1.16 17.68
CA GLY A 726 -15.80 1.12 19.03
C GLY A 726 -14.51 0.29 19.17
N THR A 727 -14.09 -0.44 18.13
CA THR A 727 -12.88 -1.28 18.16
C THR A 727 -11.57 -0.49 18.03
N THR A 728 -11.64 0.75 17.52
CA THR A 728 -10.48 1.63 17.40
C THR A 728 -10.60 2.80 18.35
N ALA A 729 -10.02 2.66 19.55
CA ALA A 729 -9.58 3.81 20.33
C ALA A 729 -8.31 4.39 19.68
N GLN A 730 -8.41 4.85 18.43
CA GLN A 730 -7.39 5.74 17.92
C GLN A 730 -7.67 7.10 18.55
N PRO A 731 -6.78 7.64 19.40
CA PRO A 731 -6.95 9.01 19.82
C PRO A 731 -7.03 9.87 18.56
N ALA A 732 -8.04 10.74 18.53
CA ALA A 732 -8.10 11.80 17.55
C ALA A 732 -6.83 12.64 17.74
N VAL A 733 -5.76 12.31 17.01
CA VAL A 733 -4.72 13.28 16.71
C VAL A 733 -5.41 14.28 15.80
N LEU A 734 -6.14 15.20 16.44
CA LEU A 734 -6.55 16.46 15.90
C LEU A 734 -5.24 17.19 15.64
N VAL A 735 -4.74 17.07 14.41
CA VAL A 735 -3.80 18.06 13.89
C VAL A 735 -4.62 19.35 13.85
N ARG A 736 -4.57 20.13 14.93
CA ARG A 736 -5.28 21.41 15.00
C ARG A 736 -4.79 22.29 13.85
N ARG A 737 -5.71 23.15 13.39
CA ARG A 737 -5.77 24.00 12.17
C ARG A 737 -4.56 24.86 11.78
N SER A 738 -3.38 24.64 12.34
CA SER A 738 -2.18 25.40 12.05
C SER A 738 -0.93 24.51 12.03
N ALA A 739 -1.01 23.35 11.38
CA ALA A 739 0.20 22.73 10.87
C ALA A 739 0.58 23.47 9.57
N SER A 740 1.27 24.60 9.72
CA SER A 740 1.98 25.15 8.57
C SER A 740 2.94 24.08 8.07
N PRO A 741 3.04 23.84 6.74
CA PRO A 741 4.07 22.98 6.18
C PRO A 741 5.41 23.34 6.83
N ILE A 742 6.11 22.34 7.35
CA ILE A 742 7.45 22.57 7.84
C ILE A 742 8.30 22.80 6.59
N GLY A 743 8.84 24.02 6.42
CA GLY A 743 9.92 24.21 5.48
C GLY A 743 11.07 23.28 5.87
N ILE A 744 11.52 22.45 4.92
CA ILE A 744 12.62 21.51 5.15
C ILE A 744 13.93 22.31 5.23
N GLU A 745 14.19 22.89 6.40
CA GLU A 745 15.45 23.59 6.66
C GLU A 745 16.55 22.54 6.90
N ALA A 746 17.55 22.52 6.02
CA ALA A 746 18.70 21.63 6.12
C ALA A 746 19.97 22.47 6.24
N HIS A 747 20.71 22.27 7.34
CA HIS A 747 21.96 22.96 7.59
C HIS A 747 23.10 22.10 7.06
N LEU A 748 23.47 22.33 5.79
CA LEU A 748 24.57 21.62 5.12
C LEU A 748 25.93 21.94 5.76
N PRO A 749 26.87 20.99 5.79
CA PRO A 749 28.20 21.23 6.34
C PRO A 749 28.97 22.31 5.58
N GLY A 750 29.88 23.00 6.26
CA GLY A 750 30.81 23.98 5.68
C GLY A 750 30.43 25.45 5.90
N ARG A 751 29.13 25.78 5.91
CA ARG A 751 28.61 27.14 6.10
C ARG A 751 27.30 27.17 6.90
N SER A 752 27.14 26.26 7.84
CA SER A 752 26.00 26.22 8.76
C SER A 752 26.34 26.81 10.12
N ASN A 753 25.30 27.23 10.85
CA ASN A 753 25.38 27.59 12.27
C ASN A 753 25.33 26.37 13.20
N VAL A 754 25.20 25.14 12.67
CA VAL A 754 25.28 23.90 13.45
C VAL A 754 26.27 22.96 12.77
N LEU A 755 27.33 22.61 13.46
CA LEU A 755 28.25 21.56 13.05
C LEU A 755 27.80 20.25 13.69
N CYS A 756 27.49 19.26 12.85
CA CYS A 756 27.16 17.90 13.26
C CYS A 756 28.29 16.96 12.86
N ALA A 757 28.76 16.15 13.81
CA ALA A 757 29.80 15.17 13.62
C ALA A 757 29.33 13.80 14.12
N ASP A 758 29.29 12.81 13.22
CA ASP A 758 29.05 11.42 13.56
C ASP A 758 30.39 10.74 13.86
N ILE A 759 30.52 10.28 15.11
CA ILE A 759 31.73 9.70 15.69
C ILE A 759 31.54 8.18 15.72
N ASN A 760 32.21 7.48 14.81
CA ASN A 760 32.10 6.02 14.67
C ASN A 760 33.12 5.34 15.58
N ALA A 761 32.63 4.79 16.69
CA ALA A 761 33.45 4.12 17.70
C ALA A 761 32.70 2.92 18.29
N HIS A 762 33.43 1.98 18.90
CA HIS A 762 32.79 0.84 19.55
C HIS A 762 31.87 1.33 20.69
N PRO A 763 30.60 0.89 20.81
CA PRO A 763 29.63 1.43 21.77
C PRO A 763 30.09 1.44 23.24
N MET A 764 30.87 0.44 23.65
CA MET A 764 31.48 0.37 24.99
C MET A 764 32.50 1.48 25.28
N ARG A 765 32.92 2.26 24.28
CA ARG A 765 33.86 3.39 24.42
C ARG A 765 33.16 4.74 24.48
N TYR A 766 31.86 4.82 24.20
CA TYR A 766 31.13 6.10 24.22
C TYR A 766 31.19 6.81 25.57
N ASN A 767 31.02 6.08 26.67
CA ASN A 767 31.11 6.68 27.99
C ASN A 767 32.49 7.32 28.21
N ASP A 768 33.58 6.61 27.90
CA ASP A 768 34.95 7.11 28.05
C ASP A 768 35.23 8.32 27.13
N ILE A 769 34.80 8.27 25.87
CA ILE A 769 34.91 9.41 24.94
C ILE A 769 34.18 10.64 25.51
N LEU A 770 32.96 10.45 26.02
CA LEU A 770 32.13 11.52 26.58
C LEU A 770 32.70 12.08 27.89
N THR A 771 33.12 11.23 28.83
CA THR A 771 33.58 11.66 30.17
C THR A 771 35.02 12.13 30.21
N THR A 772 35.90 11.53 29.41
CA THR A 772 37.35 11.74 29.50
C THR A 772 37.86 12.65 28.39
N HIS A 773 37.33 12.54 27.16
CA HIS A 773 37.92 13.19 25.98
C HIS A 773 37.14 14.39 25.44
N LEU A 774 35.81 14.38 25.50
CA LEU A 774 34.98 15.51 25.07
C LEU A 774 35.25 16.81 25.85
N PRO A 775 35.52 16.81 27.17
CA PRO A 775 35.85 18.03 27.89
C PRO A 775 37.06 18.79 27.30
N ASN A 776 38.07 18.08 26.77
CA ASN A 776 39.23 18.70 26.14
C ASN A 776 38.86 19.45 24.85
N LEU A 777 37.98 18.87 24.03
CA LEU A 777 37.46 19.56 22.84
C LEU A 777 36.70 20.83 23.23
N LEU A 778 35.84 20.75 24.25
CA LEU A 778 35.04 21.89 24.71
C LEU A 778 35.92 23.02 25.27
N GLN A 779 37.04 22.70 25.91
CA GLN A 779 38.03 23.69 26.36
C GLN A 779 38.76 24.38 25.21
N ILE A 780 39.10 23.65 24.14
CA ILE A 780 39.77 24.21 22.95
C ILE A 780 38.86 25.22 22.23
N LEU A 781 37.55 25.00 22.26
CA LEU A 781 36.55 25.79 21.53
C LEU A 781 36.11 27.07 22.26
N ALA A 782 36.96 27.73 23.05
CA ALA A 782 36.57 28.91 23.83
C ALA A 782 36.28 30.17 22.96
N PRO A 783 35.19 30.92 23.20
CA PRO A 783 34.12 30.66 24.18
C PRO A 783 33.27 29.44 23.77
N GLN A 784 33.00 28.57 24.75
CA GLN A 784 32.40 27.26 24.51
C GLN A 784 31.05 27.38 23.78
N PRO A 785 30.87 26.74 22.60
CA PRO A 785 29.60 26.72 21.91
C PRO A 785 28.57 25.92 22.70
N GLN A 786 27.28 26.21 22.50
CA GLN A 786 26.24 25.28 22.95
C GLN A 786 26.43 23.95 22.23
N TRP A 787 26.40 22.86 22.97
CA TRP A 787 26.68 21.54 22.43
C TRP A 787 25.70 20.53 23.00
N TRP A 788 25.37 19.52 22.20
CA TRP A 788 24.64 18.35 22.69
C TRP A 788 25.14 17.11 21.96
N PHE A 789 24.84 15.95 22.53
CA PHE A 789 25.11 14.68 21.87
C PHE A 789 23.88 13.78 21.87
N ARG A 790 23.95 12.76 21.03
CA ARG A 790 23.02 11.64 20.99
C ARG A 790 23.76 10.38 20.59
N ARG A 791 23.46 9.27 21.24
CA ARG A 791 23.87 7.94 20.78
C ARG A 791 22.87 7.45 19.76
N HIS A 792 23.34 6.93 18.63
CA HIS A 792 22.49 6.48 17.54
C HIS A 792 22.63 4.97 17.34
N ARG A 793 21.49 4.30 17.17
CA ARG A 793 21.37 2.91 16.73
C ARG A 793 20.12 2.79 15.87
N ARG A 794 20.23 2.18 14.70
CA ARG A 794 19.07 1.90 13.85
C ARG A 794 18.38 0.64 14.31
N MET A 795 17.22 0.80 14.96
CA MET A 795 16.45 -0.34 15.47
C MET A 795 15.89 -1.25 14.36
N ALA A 796 15.69 -0.72 13.15
CA ALA A 796 15.22 -1.49 12.00
C ALA A 796 16.34 -2.34 11.36
N HIS A 797 17.60 -1.94 11.57
CA HIS A 797 18.81 -2.55 11.06
C HIS A 797 19.83 -2.66 12.20
N PRO A 798 19.62 -3.55 13.19
CA PRO A 798 20.54 -3.70 14.31
C PRO A 798 21.95 -4.13 13.90
N GLU A 799 22.11 -4.63 12.67
CA GLU A 799 23.38 -4.90 12.00
C GLU A 799 24.14 -3.63 11.57
N ASP A 800 23.46 -2.48 11.45
CA ASP A 800 24.11 -1.20 11.16
C ASP A 800 24.96 -0.77 12.36
N ASP A 801 26.12 -0.17 12.07
CA ASP A 801 27.00 0.38 13.09
C ASP A 801 26.32 1.47 13.91
N GLN A 802 26.59 1.47 15.21
CA GLN A 802 26.20 2.57 16.08
C GLN A 802 27.20 3.71 15.93
N TYR A 803 26.74 4.94 16.18
CA TYR A 803 27.61 6.11 16.23
C TYR A 803 27.18 7.08 17.32
N LEU A 804 28.11 7.94 17.75
CA LEU A 804 27.85 9.06 18.63
C LEU A 804 27.73 10.34 17.78
N ALA A 805 26.55 10.94 17.73
CA ALA A 805 26.35 12.22 17.05
C ALA A 805 26.63 13.37 18.02
N LEU A 806 27.62 14.20 17.70
CA LEU A 806 27.95 15.44 18.41
C LEU A 806 27.46 16.63 17.59
N TYR A 807 26.86 17.60 18.27
CA TYR A 807 26.33 18.82 17.68
C TYR A 807 26.92 20.03 18.38
N LEU A 808 27.42 20.99 17.60
CA LEU A 808 27.99 22.24 18.07
C LEU A 808 27.23 23.39 17.41
N GLN A 809 26.49 24.16 18.21
CA GLN A 809 25.81 25.37 17.77
C GLN A 809 26.80 26.53 17.75
N LEU A 810 27.05 27.04 16.55
CA LEU A 810 27.92 28.16 16.28
C LEU A 810 27.12 29.47 16.35
N THR A 811 27.78 30.53 16.82
CA THR A 811 27.23 31.89 16.82
C THR A 811 27.24 32.52 15.42
N ASP A 812 28.17 32.08 14.56
CA ASP A 812 28.32 32.53 13.18
C ASP A 812 28.73 31.34 12.29
N ALA A 813 28.12 31.22 11.11
CA ALA A 813 28.45 30.23 10.10
C ALA A 813 29.90 30.34 9.59
N ALA A 814 30.51 31.54 9.64
CA ALA A 814 31.91 31.75 9.28
C ALA A 814 32.89 30.96 10.18
N MET A 815 32.48 30.62 11.41
CA MET A 815 33.30 29.84 12.35
C MET A 815 33.40 28.35 11.99
N TYR A 816 32.56 27.85 11.08
CA TYR A 816 32.46 26.42 10.79
C TYR A 816 33.81 25.79 10.44
N GLY A 817 34.58 26.40 9.54
CA GLY A 817 35.87 25.87 9.11
C GLY A 817 36.87 25.72 10.26
N ARG A 818 36.95 26.72 11.15
CA ARG A 818 37.83 26.69 12.32
C ARG A 818 37.42 25.62 13.33
N VAL A 819 36.11 25.51 13.61
CA VAL A 819 35.59 24.51 14.56
C VAL A 819 35.73 23.10 13.98
N ALA A 820 35.48 22.91 12.68
CA ALA A 820 35.68 21.63 12.01
C ALA A 820 37.15 21.16 12.07
N ALA A 821 38.11 22.07 11.92
CA ALA A 821 39.53 21.76 12.10
C ALA A 821 39.84 21.31 13.54
N ALA A 822 39.31 22.00 14.55
CA ALA A 822 39.49 21.61 15.95
C ALA A 822 38.84 20.24 16.28
N VAL A 823 37.66 19.96 15.73
CA VAL A 823 37.00 18.65 15.86
C VAL A 823 37.81 17.56 15.16
N HIS A 824 38.39 17.85 13.99
CA HIS A 824 39.29 16.94 13.29
C HIS A 824 40.52 16.60 14.15
N ASP A 825 41.21 17.60 14.69
CA ASP A 825 42.42 17.38 15.51
C ASP A 825 42.12 16.53 16.76
N TRP A 826 40.97 16.80 17.40
CA TRP A 826 40.46 15.99 18.51
C TRP A 826 40.15 14.54 18.09
N ALA A 827 39.48 14.35 16.96
CA ALA A 827 39.18 13.03 16.41
C ALA A 827 40.44 12.26 16.03
N ALA A 828 41.45 12.94 15.47
CA ALA A 828 42.75 12.34 15.16
C ALA A 828 43.46 11.83 16.42
N ASP A 829 43.35 12.55 17.54
CA ASP A 829 43.87 12.08 18.82
C ASP A 829 43.15 10.82 19.32
N LEU A 830 41.82 10.79 19.25
CA LEU A 830 41.02 9.60 19.59
C LEU A 830 41.39 8.39 18.72
N HIS A 831 41.61 8.62 17.42
CA HIS A 831 42.01 7.57 16.49
C HIS A 831 43.40 7.01 16.85
N ARG A 832 44.39 7.87 17.14
CA ARG A 832 45.72 7.45 17.63
C ARG A 832 45.63 6.61 18.91
N ARG A 833 44.66 6.92 19.79
CA ARG A 833 44.38 6.17 21.02
C ARG A 833 43.54 4.89 20.81
N ARG A 834 43.17 4.57 19.56
CA ARG A 834 42.30 3.42 19.20
C ARG A 834 40.89 3.48 19.80
N LEU A 835 40.40 4.70 20.05
CA LEU A 835 39.05 4.94 20.56
C LEU A 835 38.05 5.26 19.45
N LEU A 836 38.53 5.70 18.29
CA LEU A 836 37.72 6.12 17.14
C LEU A 836 38.13 5.36 15.88
N ALA A 837 37.15 4.85 15.12
CA ALA A 837 37.38 4.30 13.79
C ALA A 837 37.45 5.42 12.75
N ASP A 838 36.40 6.22 12.63
CA ASP A 838 36.31 7.36 11.71
C ASP A 838 35.32 8.43 12.21
N ILE A 839 35.29 9.57 11.51
CA ILE A 839 34.38 10.70 11.78
C ILE A 839 33.79 11.23 10.47
N SER A 840 32.51 11.61 10.50
CA SER A 840 31.81 12.22 9.36
C SER A 840 31.13 13.54 9.76
N PHE A 841 31.33 14.60 8.97
CA PHE A 841 30.55 15.84 9.12
C PHE A 841 29.26 15.75 8.30
N THR A 842 28.11 15.85 8.97
CA THR A 842 26.81 15.56 8.36
C THR A 842 25.87 16.77 8.37
N THR A 843 24.78 16.67 7.60
CA THR A 843 23.76 17.72 7.52
C THR A 843 22.92 17.71 8.79
N TYR A 844 22.85 18.85 9.48
CA TYR A 844 21.93 19.00 10.60
C TYR A 844 20.51 19.30 10.10
N ARG A 845 19.53 18.50 10.54
CA ARG A 845 18.10 18.67 10.22
C ARG A 845 17.30 18.78 11.52
N PRO A 846 16.73 19.96 11.85
CA PRO A 846 15.94 20.12 13.06
C PRO A 846 14.63 19.33 12.97
N GLN A 847 14.32 18.54 14.01
CA GLN A 847 13.08 17.75 14.09
C GLN A 847 11.91 18.63 14.56
N THR A 848 11.56 19.63 13.77
CA THR A 848 10.55 20.64 14.13
C THR A 848 9.16 20.04 14.34
N GLY A 849 8.83 18.94 13.66
CA GLY A 849 7.61 18.18 13.94
C GLY A 849 7.57 17.63 15.37
N ARG A 850 8.72 17.22 15.91
CA ARG A 850 8.83 16.69 17.27
C ARG A 850 9.09 17.75 18.33
N TYR A 851 9.80 18.83 18.07
CA TYR A 851 10.19 19.82 19.10
C TYR A 851 9.64 21.24 18.89
N GLY A 852 8.80 21.44 17.87
CA GLY A 852 8.30 22.76 17.50
C GLY A 852 9.27 23.49 16.57
N HIS A 853 8.85 24.63 16.04
CA HIS A 853 9.63 25.42 15.08
C HIS A 853 10.02 26.80 15.66
N GLY A 854 10.91 27.53 14.99
CA GLY A 854 11.29 28.90 15.37
C GLY A 854 11.85 28.98 16.79
N SER A 855 11.29 29.86 17.63
CA SER A 855 11.73 30.06 19.02
C SER A 855 11.61 28.80 19.90
N ALA A 856 10.61 27.95 19.65
CA ALA A 856 10.47 26.68 20.37
C ALA A 856 11.63 25.72 20.05
N MET A 857 12.07 25.65 18.79
CA MET A 857 13.22 24.82 18.39
C MET A 857 14.52 25.33 19.01
N HIS A 858 14.73 26.65 19.02
CA HIS A 858 15.89 27.26 19.68
C HIS A 858 15.92 26.96 21.19
N ALA A 859 14.77 27.08 21.87
CA ALA A 859 14.66 26.70 23.27
C ALA A 859 14.86 25.18 23.49
N ALA A 860 14.45 24.35 22.53
CA ALA A 860 14.73 22.90 22.56
C ALA A 860 16.23 22.61 22.46
N HIS A 861 17.02 23.35 21.67
CA HIS A 861 18.48 23.21 21.64
C HIS A 861 19.11 23.51 22.99
N ALA A 862 18.62 24.53 23.71
CA ALA A 862 19.07 24.81 25.07
C ALA A 862 18.75 23.65 26.04
N VAL A 863 17.58 23.01 25.90
CA VAL A 863 17.24 21.79 26.64
C VAL A 863 18.17 20.64 26.26
N PHE A 864 18.48 20.45 24.97
CA PHE A 864 19.41 19.39 24.54
C PHE A 864 20.81 19.59 25.11
N ALA A 865 21.29 20.82 25.18
CA ALA A 865 22.61 21.15 25.69
C ALA A 865 22.70 20.96 27.21
N THR A 866 21.73 21.50 27.95
CA THR A 866 21.67 21.34 29.40
C THR A 866 21.43 19.89 29.81
N ASP A 867 20.61 19.14 29.07
CA ASP A 867 20.40 17.71 29.31
C ASP A 867 21.62 16.85 28.95
N SER A 868 22.41 17.23 27.93
CA SER A 868 23.68 16.56 27.63
C SER A 868 24.70 16.76 28.76
N SER A 869 24.72 17.96 29.35
CA SER A 869 25.56 18.26 30.51
C SER A 869 25.08 17.51 31.76
N ALA A 870 23.77 17.40 31.98
CA ALA A 870 23.17 16.60 33.05
C ALA A 870 23.50 15.11 32.91
N ALA A 871 23.37 14.55 31.71
CA ALA A 871 23.75 13.17 31.44
C ALA A 871 25.25 12.92 31.66
N LEU A 872 26.11 13.87 31.30
CA LEU A 872 27.56 13.76 31.52
C LEU A 872 27.92 13.81 33.02
N ALA A 873 27.31 14.73 33.77
CA ALA A 873 27.45 14.80 35.23
C ALA A 873 26.96 13.51 35.90
N GLN A 874 25.86 12.93 35.39
CA GLN A 874 25.32 11.67 35.87
C GLN A 874 26.25 10.49 35.62
N LEU A 875 26.82 10.37 34.42
CA LEU A 875 27.80 9.32 34.10
C LEU A 875 29.02 9.40 35.04
N ASN A 876 29.52 10.61 35.29
CA ASN A 876 30.61 10.82 36.24
C ASN A 876 30.23 10.48 37.68
N ALA A 877 29.02 10.83 38.12
CA ALA A 877 28.52 10.51 39.45
C ALA A 877 28.37 8.99 39.63
N ALA A 878 27.71 8.31 38.68
CA ALA A 878 27.55 6.84 38.67
C ALA A 878 28.90 6.11 38.79
N ASN A 879 29.87 6.52 37.98
CA ASN A 879 31.22 5.93 37.98
C ASN A 879 31.96 6.12 39.31
N ARG A 880 31.71 7.22 40.03
CA ARG A 880 32.39 7.55 41.30
C ARG A 880 31.66 7.01 42.53
N SER A 881 30.34 6.85 42.47
CA SER A 881 29.50 6.41 43.58
C SER A 881 29.16 4.92 43.56
N GLY A 882 29.37 4.23 42.43
CA GLY A 882 28.99 2.83 42.24
C GLY A 882 27.48 2.60 42.12
N ILE A 883 26.70 3.66 41.90
CA ILE A 883 25.25 3.56 41.66
C ILE A 883 25.01 3.15 40.21
N GLU A 884 24.10 2.21 39.98
CA GLU A 884 23.73 1.76 38.64
C GLU A 884 23.20 2.94 37.79
N PRO A 885 23.71 3.13 36.55
CA PRO A 885 23.33 4.25 35.69
C PRO A 885 21.82 4.39 35.46
N GLN A 886 21.09 3.27 35.42
CA GLN A 886 19.63 3.20 35.21
C GLN A 886 18.87 3.81 36.39
N VAL A 887 19.38 3.67 37.61
CA VAL A 887 18.76 4.26 38.82
C VAL A 887 18.87 5.78 38.75
N LEU A 888 20.07 6.31 38.52
CA LEU A 888 20.24 7.77 38.39
C LEU A 888 19.48 8.32 37.17
N ALA A 889 19.39 7.57 36.06
CA ALA A 889 18.63 7.98 34.89
C ALA A 889 17.13 8.03 35.21
N ALA A 890 16.60 7.05 35.95
CA ALA A 890 15.21 7.05 36.38
C ALA A 890 14.90 8.26 37.29
N VAL A 891 15.78 8.55 38.25
CA VAL A 891 15.63 9.73 39.14
C VAL A 891 15.71 11.03 38.33
N SER A 892 16.67 11.13 37.41
CA SER A 892 16.81 12.30 36.53
C SER A 892 15.63 12.49 35.57
N MET A 893 15.00 11.40 35.11
CA MET A 893 13.78 11.42 34.31
C MET A 893 12.57 11.94 35.13
N ILE A 894 12.48 11.57 36.40
CA ILE A 894 11.45 12.09 37.32
C ILE A 894 11.66 13.59 37.54
N ASP A 895 12.90 14.03 37.80
CA ASP A 895 13.25 15.45 37.93
C ASP A 895 12.88 16.26 36.68
N LEU A 896 13.22 15.74 35.49
CA LEU A 896 12.88 16.34 34.21
C LEU A 896 11.36 16.47 34.06
N ALA A 897 10.61 15.40 34.35
CA ALA A 897 9.16 15.40 34.26
C ALA A 897 8.50 16.37 35.26
N LEU A 898 8.94 16.38 36.52
CA LEU A 898 8.49 17.32 37.55
C LEU A 898 8.69 18.78 37.13
N SER A 899 9.83 19.07 36.51
CA SER A 899 10.18 20.40 36.03
C SER A 899 9.39 20.83 34.79
N PHE A 900 8.77 19.89 34.09
CA PHE A 900 8.06 20.13 32.84
C PHE A 900 6.52 20.08 32.99
N THR A 901 6.00 19.47 34.05
CA THR A 901 4.57 19.49 34.40
C THR A 901 4.20 20.70 35.26
N ALA A 902 2.89 20.96 35.41
CA ALA A 902 2.41 22.06 36.23
C ALA A 902 2.41 21.73 37.74
N SER A 903 2.33 20.45 38.10
CA SER A 903 2.35 19.99 39.50
C SER A 903 2.95 18.58 39.62
N PRO A 904 3.41 18.19 40.83
CA PRO A 904 3.89 16.84 41.10
C PRO A 904 2.84 15.74 40.86
N GLY A 905 1.58 15.99 41.23
CA GLY A 905 0.48 15.05 40.97
C GLY A 905 0.30 14.79 39.48
N GLN A 906 0.27 15.85 38.66
CA GLN A 906 0.20 15.72 37.20
C GLN A 906 1.40 14.94 36.63
N CYS A 907 2.60 15.13 37.19
CA CYS A 907 3.80 14.39 36.77
C CYS A 907 3.64 12.88 36.97
N PHE A 908 3.34 12.45 38.20
CA PHE A 908 3.28 11.03 38.53
C PHE A 908 2.14 10.32 37.80
N ASP A 909 0.95 10.95 37.71
CA ASP A 909 -0.16 10.43 36.91
C ASP A 909 0.25 10.26 35.44
N TRP A 910 0.92 11.28 34.87
CA TRP A 910 1.36 11.24 33.49
C TRP A 910 2.37 10.11 33.25
N LEU A 911 3.37 9.95 34.12
CA LEU A 911 4.37 8.87 34.02
C LEU A 911 3.73 7.48 34.08
N ILE A 912 2.74 7.29 34.96
CA ILE A 912 1.97 6.04 35.08
C ILE A 912 1.06 5.80 33.88
N GLN A 913 0.56 6.84 33.23
CA GLN A 913 -0.30 6.67 32.06
C GLN A 913 0.51 6.44 30.78
N HIS A 914 1.70 7.05 30.65
CA HIS A 914 2.40 7.16 29.37
C HIS A 914 3.67 6.28 29.25
N LEU A 915 4.22 5.76 30.35
CA LEU A 915 5.28 4.76 30.31
C LEU A 915 4.70 3.34 30.26
N PRO A 916 5.32 2.41 29.50
CA PRO A 916 4.84 1.04 29.39
C PRO A 916 4.62 0.37 30.75
N ARG A 917 3.56 -0.43 30.86
CA ARG A 917 3.35 -1.31 32.01
C ARG A 917 4.15 -2.59 31.77
N ASP A 918 5.22 -2.77 32.54
CA ASP A 918 5.92 -4.04 32.59
C ASP A 918 5.36 -4.91 33.73
N ALA A 919 5.21 -6.21 33.47
CA ALA A 919 4.73 -7.20 34.43
C ALA A 919 5.87 -8.11 34.95
N GLY A 920 7.10 -7.92 34.45
CA GLY A 920 8.27 -8.65 34.93
C GLY A 920 8.71 -8.22 36.34
N PRO A 921 9.44 -9.09 37.06
CA PRO A 921 10.00 -8.73 38.36
C PRO A 921 11.08 -7.65 38.24
N ILE A 922 11.00 -6.59 39.04
CA ILE A 922 12.10 -5.63 39.24
C ILE A 922 13.04 -6.18 40.32
N ASP A 923 14.35 -6.02 40.11
CA ASP A 923 15.31 -6.15 41.20
C ASP A 923 14.94 -5.20 42.36
N ARG A 924 14.67 -5.80 43.54
CA ARG A 924 14.24 -5.05 44.73
C ARG A 924 15.29 -4.03 45.18
N SER A 925 16.57 -4.32 45.01
CA SER A 925 17.66 -3.41 45.36
C SER A 925 17.62 -2.16 44.49
N LEU A 926 17.49 -2.31 43.17
CA LEU A 926 17.39 -1.19 42.23
C LEU A 926 16.13 -0.36 42.46
N ALA A 927 15.00 -1.02 42.70
CA ALA A 927 13.74 -0.33 43.01
C ALA A 927 13.86 0.50 44.30
N GLN A 928 14.41 -0.08 45.37
CA GLN A 928 14.55 0.58 46.65
C GLN A 928 15.51 1.77 46.56
N GLN A 929 16.68 1.61 45.92
CA GLN A 929 17.61 2.72 45.68
C GLN A 929 16.97 3.85 44.87
N CYS A 930 16.21 3.52 43.81
CA CYS A 930 15.48 4.51 43.03
C CYS A 930 14.41 5.22 43.86
N HIS A 931 13.69 4.51 44.72
CA HIS A 931 12.66 5.09 45.58
C HIS A 931 13.25 6.07 46.60
N ASP A 932 14.37 5.71 47.23
CA ASP A 932 15.03 6.54 48.25
C ASP A 932 15.58 7.83 47.63
N LEU A 933 16.21 7.75 46.46
CA LEU A 933 16.70 8.93 45.74
C LEU A 933 15.55 9.78 45.18
N ALA A 934 14.49 9.15 44.66
CA ALA A 934 13.32 9.88 44.15
C ALA A 934 12.50 10.52 45.28
N ALA A 935 12.58 10.04 46.52
CA ALA A 935 11.91 10.59 47.70
C ALA A 935 12.30 12.07 47.97
N ALA A 936 13.52 12.44 47.61
CA ALA A 936 14.06 13.77 47.82
C ALA A 936 13.57 14.83 46.80
N LEU A 937 12.98 14.44 45.67
CA LEU A 937 12.67 15.36 44.56
C LEU A 937 11.39 16.20 44.71
N THR A 938 10.54 15.93 45.70
CA THR A 938 9.21 16.57 45.83
C THR A 938 9.14 17.65 46.92
N GLU A 939 10.19 17.78 47.71
CA GLU A 939 10.26 18.76 48.80
C GLU A 939 11.16 19.93 48.37
N PRO A 940 10.77 21.19 48.65
CA PRO A 940 11.64 22.34 48.42
C PRO A 940 12.97 22.16 49.17
N ASP A 941 14.10 22.38 48.50
CA ASP A 941 15.49 22.21 49.00
C ASP A 941 15.96 20.75 49.31
N ALA A 942 15.12 19.73 49.11
CA ALA A 942 15.48 18.35 49.43
C ALA A 942 16.36 17.62 48.39
N ASP A 943 16.42 18.10 47.13
CA ASP A 943 17.37 17.61 46.11
C ASP A 943 18.81 17.58 46.63
N ALA A 944 19.15 18.57 47.46
CA ALA A 944 20.44 18.75 48.09
C ALA A 944 20.71 17.79 49.26
N ALA A 945 19.73 17.08 49.80
CA ALA A 945 19.94 16.21 50.95
C ALA A 945 20.35 14.78 50.55
N ALA A 946 19.76 14.22 49.49
CA ALA A 946 20.03 12.84 49.06
C ALA A 946 21.13 12.73 47.98
N ILE A 947 21.24 13.73 47.10
CA ILE A 947 22.17 13.68 45.95
C ILE A 947 23.51 14.36 46.27
N ARG A 948 23.49 15.46 47.04
CA ARG A 948 24.73 16.19 47.42
C ARG A 948 25.78 15.34 48.14
N PRO A 949 25.42 14.36 49.00
CA PRO A 949 26.41 13.49 49.63
C PRO A 949 27.10 12.51 48.66
N LEU A 950 26.55 12.30 47.47
CA LEU A 950 27.15 11.41 46.48
C LEU A 950 28.41 12.03 45.86
N PRO A 951 29.46 11.24 45.57
CA PRO A 951 30.59 11.68 44.78
C PRO A 951 30.14 12.25 43.41
N GLY A 952 30.38 13.55 43.16
CA GLY A 952 29.89 14.25 41.95
C GLY A 952 28.47 14.83 42.06
N GLY A 953 27.83 14.72 43.23
CA GLY A 953 26.49 15.26 43.51
C GLY A 953 26.33 16.77 43.28
N PRO A 954 27.28 17.64 43.71
CA PRO A 954 27.18 19.09 43.46
C PRO A 954 27.12 19.46 41.97
N ASP A 955 27.95 18.81 41.14
CA ASP A 955 27.97 19.03 39.68
C ASP A 955 26.65 18.57 39.05
N LEU A 956 26.11 17.44 39.52
CA LEU A 956 24.82 16.90 39.08
C LEU A 956 23.66 17.85 39.41
N ILE A 957 23.61 18.39 40.63
CA ILE A 957 22.58 19.36 41.06
C ILE A 957 22.67 20.65 40.23
N SER A 958 23.88 21.15 39.98
CA SER A 958 24.10 22.33 39.14
C SER A 958 23.59 22.10 37.71
N ALA A 959 23.92 20.95 37.12
CA ALA A 959 23.48 20.58 35.78
C ALA A 959 21.95 20.39 35.70
N TRP A 960 21.33 19.78 36.71
CA TRP A 960 19.87 19.67 36.79
C TRP A 960 19.22 21.03 36.90
N THR A 961 19.71 21.92 37.76
CA THR A 961 19.18 23.29 37.92
C THR A 961 19.19 24.06 36.60
N ALA A 962 20.30 24.02 35.86
CA ALA A 962 20.37 24.61 34.52
C ALA A 962 19.35 24.01 33.55
N ARG A 963 19.16 22.68 33.59
CA ARG A 963 18.17 21.97 32.79
C ARG A 963 16.73 22.38 33.15
N ARG A 964 16.40 22.59 34.43
CA ARG A 964 15.06 23.05 34.86
C ARG A 964 14.71 24.42 34.27
N ILE A 965 15.68 25.34 34.25
CA ILE A 965 15.52 26.67 33.65
C ILE A 965 15.25 26.55 32.14
N ALA A 966 16.06 25.75 31.43
CA ALA A 966 15.88 25.51 30.00
C ALA A 966 14.52 24.86 29.68
N LEU A 967 14.10 23.87 30.47
CA LEU A 967 12.80 23.19 30.34
C LEU A 967 11.63 24.16 30.54
N THR A 968 11.72 25.06 31.51
CA THR A 968 10.70 26.09 31.76
C THR A 968 10.55 27.03 30.57
N ASN A 969 11.67 27.54 30.04
CA ASN A 969 11.69 28.42 28.87
C ASN A 969 11.15 27.70 27.62
N TYR A 970 11.55 26.45 27.42
CA TYR A 970 11.07 25.65 26.29
C TYR A 970 9.56 25.35 26.40
N ARG A 971 9.06 24.99 27.58
CA ARG A 971 7.63 24.78 27.82
C ARG A 971 6.82 26.04 27.49
N ALA A 972 7.31 27.21 27.92
CA ALA A 972 6.67 28.49 27.63
C ALA A 972 6.64 28.79 26.11
N ALA A 973 7.76 28.56 25.40
CA ALA A 973 7.83 28.76 23.96
C ALA A 973 6.90 27.79 23.19
N LEU A 974 6.89 26.51 23.58
CA LEU A 974 6.14 25.47 22.88
C LEU A 974 4.62 25.57 23.09
N LYS A 975 4.18 26.09 24.25
CA LYS A 975 2.75 26.24 24.60
C LYS A 975 1.96 27.02 23.56
N SER A 976 2.61 27.94 22.84
CA SER A 976 2.00 28.71 21.76
C SER A 976 1.70 27.89 20.50
N GLN A 977 2.43 26.79 20.29
CA GLN A 977 2.32 25.93 19.12
C GLN A 977 1.45 24.69 19.39
N ARG A 978 1.56 24.09 20.59
CA ARG A 978 0.81 22.88 21.00
C ARG A 978 0.91 22.62 22.50
N ASP A 979 0.20 21.60 22.97
CA ASP A 979 0.37 21.07 24.33
C ASP A 979 1.83 20.61 24.55
N PRO A 980 2.59 21.23 25.47
CA PRO A 980 3.96 20.85 25.74
C PRO A 980 4.09 19.39 26.19
N LEU A 981 3.11 18.81 26.89
CA LEU A 981 3.25 17.44 27.42
C LEU A 981 3.39 16.38 26.30
N THR A 982 2.98 16.71 25.07
CA THR A 982 3.17 15.84 23.90
C THR A 982 4.64 15.51 23.60
N VAL A 983 5.59 16.36 24.01
CA VAL A 983 7.03 16.11 23.79
C VAL A 983 7.73 15.43 24.95
N LEU A 984 7.08 15.33 26.12
CA LEU A 984 7.72 14.85 27.35
C LEU A 984 8.29 13.44 27.18
N ARG A 985 7.56 12.51 26.55
CA ARG A 985 8.06 11.16 26.25
C ARG A 985 9.34 11.19 25.40
N SER A 986 9.43 12.13 24.46
CA SER A 986 10.63 12.27 23.61
C SER A 986 11.81 12.83 24.38
N LEU A 987 11.59 13.74 25.33
CA LEU A 987 12.64 14.26 26.22
C LEU A 987 13.16 13.16 27.16
N LEU A 988 12.25 12.38 27.74
CA LEU A 988 12.59 11.24 28.60
C LEU A 988 13.43 10.19 27.85
N HIS A 989 13.01 9.82 26.65
CA HIS A 989 13.77 8.90 25.78
C HIS A 989 15.16 9.46 25.44
N LEU A 990 15.23 10.73 25.05
CA LEU A 990 16.49 11.37 24.67
C LEU A 990 17.47 11.46 25.85
N HIS A 991 16.96 11.72 27.05
CA HIS A 991 17.76 11.69 28.28
C HIS A 991 18.30 10.28 28.56
N HIS A 992 17.44 9.24 28.51
CA HIS A 992 17.87 7.85 28.70
C HIS A 992 18.99 7.47 27.73
N VAL A 993 18.82 7.80 26.44
CA VAL A 993 19.81 7.53 25.39
C VAL A 993 21.16 8.22 25.66
N ARG A 994 21.16 9.42 26.26
CA ARG A 994 22.40 10.12 26.62
C ARG A 994 23.08 9.52 27.84
N ALA A 995 22.30 9.25 28.88
CA ALA A 995 22.78 8.89 30.20
C ALA A 995 23.09 7.40 30.39
N VAL A 996 22.48 6.52 29.60
CA VAL A 996 22.66 5.06 29.70
C VAL A 996 23.19 4.49 28.39
N GLY A 997 22.40 4.53 27.31
CA GLY A 997 22.72 3.86 26.04
C GLY A 997 21.51 3.68 25.14
N VAL A 998 21.71 3.09 23.95
CA VAL A 998 20.62 2.72 23.03
C VAL A 998 20.38 1.21 23.11
N ASP A 999 19.78 0.79 24.22
CA ASP A 999 19.43 -0.60 24.50
C ASP A 999 17.95 -0.67 24.96
N PRO A 1000 17.07 -1.38 24.21
CA PRO A 1000 15.65 -1.47 24.55
C PRO A 1000 15.35 -2.11 25.90
N ASP A 1001 16.16 -3.07 26.35
CA ASP A 1001 15.96 -3.75 27.63
C ASP A 1001 16.33 -2.81 28.78
N LEU A 1002 17.41 -2.04 28.63
CA LEU A 1002 17.78 -1.01 29.60
C LEU A 1002 16.78 0.15 29.65
N GLU A 1003 16.22 0.56 28.50
CA GLU A 1003 15.18 1.57 28.45
C GLU A 1003 13.90 1.09 29.13
N ARG A 1004 13.52 -0.18 28.89
CA ARG A 1004 12.37 -0.83 29.56
C ARG A 1004 12.56 -0.85 31.08
N LEU A 1005 13.72 -1.30 31.56
CA LEU A 1005 14.06 -1.32 32.99
C LEU A 1005 14.00 0.08 33.60
N THR A 1006 14.61 1.07 32.95
CA THR A 1006 14.61 2.47 33.42
C THR A 1006 13.19 3.01 33.51
N GLY A 1007 12.36 2.80 32.49
CA GLY A 1007 10.95 3.20 32.50
C GLY A 1007 10.14 2.49 33.59
N HIS A 1008 10.45 1.22 33.86
CA HIS A 1008 9.79 0.45 34.92
C HIS A 1008 10.15 0.97 36.32
N LEU A 1009 11.41 1.37 36.56
CA LEU A 1009 11.85 2.03 37.79
C LEU A 1009 11.13 3.37 37.99
N VAL A 1010 11.06 4.22 36.96
CA VAL A 1010 10.33 5.50 36.99
C VAL A 1010 8.87 5.30 37.38
N ARG A 1011 8.19 4.34 36.73
CA ARG A 1011 6.78 4.01 37.00
C ARG A 1011 6.59 3.49 38.43
N SER A 1012 7.50 2.63 38.91
CA SER A 1012 7.47 2.09 40.28
C SER A 1012 7.60 3.19 41.33
N ALA A 1013 8.53 4.12 41.15
CA ALA A 1013 8.69 5.28 42.02
C ALA A 1013 7.44 6.19 42.02
N ALA A 1014 6.87 6.45 40.84
CA ALA A 1014 5.64 7.25 40.71
C ALA A 1014 4.45 6.60 41.43
N LEU A 1015 4.25 5.28 41.30
CA LEU A 1015 3.19 4.53 41.99
C LEU A 1015 3.33 4.61 43.52
N ARG A 1016 4.56 4.44 44.04
CA ARG A 1016 4.84 4.56 45.47
C ARG A 1016 4.48 5.95 46.00
N ARG A 1017 4.80 7.02 45.26
CA ARG A 1017 4.47 8.40 45.63
C ARG A 1017 2.97 8.67 45.68
N ILE A 1018 2.22 8.21 44.68
CA ILE A 1018 0.75 8.34 44.68
C ILE A 1018 0.13 7.56 45.83
N SER A 1019 0.61 6.34 46.10
CA SER A 1019 0.13 5.52 47.22
C SER A 1019 0.36 6.21 48.57
N MET A 1020 1.54 6.80 48.79
CA MET A 1020 1.86 7.53 50.02
C MET A 1020 1.02 8.81 50.19
N ALA A 1021 0.76 9.54 49.10
CA ALA A 1021 -0.07 10.74 49.13
C ALA A 1021 -1.57 10.42 49.33
N GLY A 1022 -2.02 9.25 48.89
CA GLY A 1022 -3.38 8.73 49.10
C GLY A 1022 -3.63 8.19 50.51
N SER A 1023 -2.59 7.68 51.20
CA SER A 1023 -2.68 7.29 52.62
C SER A 1023 -2.57 8.46 53.61
N ALA A 1024 -2.27 9.67 53.13
CA ALA A 1024 -2.18 10.91 53.92
C ALA A 1024 -3.43 11.81 53.79
N ARG A 1025 -4.45 11.37 53.03
CA ARG A 1025 -5.82 11.91 53.00
C ARG A 1025 -6.75 10.94 53.70
#